data_AF-A0A7S1WXA9-F1
#
_entry.id   AF-A0A7S1WXA9-F1
#
_cell.length_a   1.000
_cell.length_b   1.000
_cell.length_c   1.000
_cell.angle_alpha   90.00
_cell.angle_beta   90.00
_cell.angle_gamma   90.00
#
_symmetry.space_group_name_H-M   'P 1'
#
loop_
_entity.id
_entity.type
_entity.pdbx_description
1 polymer ?
#
loop_
_entity_poly.entity_id
_entity_poly.type
_entity_poly.pdbx_seq_one_letter_code
_entity_poly.pdbx_strand_id
1 'polypeptide(L)'
;RQAQPKSYKEATEVLIPRAVKAGYTALLLVGVQESRKYSTMGAQPCCYFAPTSALGEPEELQAFVAKAHTAGLRVYMSIAHDGASWSSDGLSDQYFRDGTEPADPVTGGRIFKYENEEVERYLLSSLTFWMTEYGMDGFHFPRVSAMIYTHRGRWLPQEPAELDEYLEQPGRTDEVAIRYLRLATSIVHEQGKRMGKVATTIADESSLFPGLCMPVEGGGLGFDLRQCSTATRLYRKMLKGRDEDWAMEEILDVVAQPRLARAGERVLASVECSQDVVTSQRPLKIAMLAWETLHTIAVGGVAPHVTELSAALHGAGHEVHIFTRAQGNSMDHEILGVHYHEVTHDKHSDMVQDIRNMCGAFVAALNGHESVWGAFDIVHGHDWLAGPGIQQLKGQGKKCVFTMHSTEGGRNGDMAKGHPGIKDIERGACGSADKLIAVSGVLKEECQSCCGANGGNMSVIYNGIHAGPIVNMEWEDDWTGNTKRDKGWSPMDPMFLFVGRHTAQKGCDILIHAIPMILQARGDAKFVIVGDGHLKAQNEAAAHSLGISHAVCFTGSLKSGSAHLKALFRSCDAVVVPSRNEPFGIVVLEAWASGKPVVATTSGGPRDFVKPGEDGYLVNPDPGSVSWGCCKIMENFEHSRWMGLNAQAKAMREFSWECIARDTEQVYYALLNLHDTPRVSHRDVGYPLANCLLGERVFNMAVGDSDILVQRGLSILKQLKLLTVSLGGDSILTWMGNEFAQIDVIDMPRSGNGFNDECSRTKYELADNADLKFSRMEAFEAHLNRLAAELQWFASPRHEVLAKNEEDKVIAFSRGSCIFAFNFHPSNEMVDYKIPVPSDAASSLRCVLDTSLQTFGGCSAKAAFLEASPKVLKVKIPSRAALVFAPADLH
;
A
#
# COMPACT_ATOMS: atom_id res chain seq x y z
N ARG A 1 27.90 1.44 -19.80
CA ARG A 1 27.73 2.60 -20.71
C ARG A 1 26.41 3.22 -20.28
N GLN A 2 26.45 4.28 -19.46
CA GLN A 2 25.26 5.05 -19.08
C GLN A 2 24.86 5.87 -20.32
N ALA A 3 23.62 5.81 -20.79
CA ALA A 3 23.18 6.85 -21.72
C ALA A 3 23.21 8.17 -20.95
N GLN A 4 23.64 9.25 -21.60
CA GLN A 4 23.68 10.56 -20.96
C GLN A 4 22.26 10.96 -20.55
N PRO A 5 22.04 11.50 -19.34
CA PRO A 5 20.78 12.12 -18.97
C PRO A 5 20.43 13.21 -20.00
N LYS A 6 19.15 13.32 -20.38
CA LYS A 6 18.68 14.39 -21.26
C LYS A 6 18.90 15.75 -20.61
N SER A 7 19.49 16.69 -21.32
CA SER A 7 19.95 17.96 -20.75
C SER A 7 18.83 19.00 -20.54
N TYR A 8 19.11 20.08 -19.79
CA TYR A 8 18.23 21.24 -19.70
C TYR A 8 17.92 21.85 -21.07
N LYS A 9 18.87 21.82 -22.02
CA LYS A 9 18.67 22.28 -23.40
C LYS A 9 17.63 21.44 -24.13
N GLU A 10 17.73 20.11 -24.07
CA GLU A 10 16.74 19.23 -24.68
C GLU A 10 15.36 19.40 -24.04
N ALA A 11 15.30 19.54 -22.71
CA ALA A 11 14.07 19.82 -21.99
C ALA A 11 13.43 21.15 -22.45
N THR A 12 14.24 22.18 -22.72
CA THR A 12 13.79 23.48 -23.26
C THR A 12 13.10 23.31 -24.61
N GLU A 13 13.69 22.52 -25.50
CA GLU A 13 13.19 22.33 -26.87
C GLU A 13 11.94 21.44 -26.92
N VAL A 14 11.81 20.48 -26.01
CA VAL A 14 10.70 19.51 -26.02
C VAL A 14 9.55 19.91 -25.09
N LEU A 15 9.82 20.26 -23.84
CA LEU A 15 8.78 20.40 -22.82
C LEU A 15 8.01 21.72 -22.93
N ILE A 16 8.70 22.84 -23.19
CA ILE A 16 8.07 24.17 -23.24
C ILE A 16 7.03 24.26 -24.36
N PRO A 17 7.34 23.90 -25.63
CA PRO A 17 6.34 23.97 -26.70
C PRO A 17 5.14 23.05 -26.46
N ARG A 18 5.37 21.86 -25.86
CA ARG A 18 4.28 20.92 -25.53
C ARG A 18 3.39 21.44 -24.44
N ALA A 19 3.95 21.99 -23.36
CA ALA A 19 3.17 22.57 -22.28
C ALA A 19 2.27 23.70 -22.78
N VAL A 20 2.80 24.60 -23.63
CA VAL A 20 2.03 25.67 -24.26
C VAL A 20 0.94 25.11 -25.18
N LYS A 21 1.27 24.13 -26.05
CA LYS A 21 0.32 23.49 -26.97
C LYS A 21 -0.84 22.82 -26.21
N ALA A 22 -0.53 22.18 -25.08
CA ALA A 22 -1.51 21.52 -24.22
C ALA A 22 -2.28 22.50 -23.31
N GLY A 23 -1.99 23.80 -23.35
CA GLY A 23 -2.71 24.82 -22.59
C GLY A 23 -2.35 24.88 -21.10
N TYR A 24 -1.19 24.34 -20.70
CA TYR A 24 -0.68 24.52 -19.35
C TYR A 24 -0.16 25.94 -19.14
N THR A 25 -0.27 26.44 -17.92
CA THR A 25 0.21 27.78 -17.54
C THR A 25 1.47 27.76 -16.69
N ALA A 26 1.94 26.57 -16.30
CA ALA A 26 3.09 26.41 -15.44
C ALA A 26 3.80 25.07 -15.66
N LEU A 27 5.08 25.02 -15.29
CA LEU A 27 5.91 23.82 -15.21
C LEU A 27 6.36 23.62 -13.76
N LEU A 28 6.18 22.42 -13.22
CA LEU A 28 6.72 22.02 -11.92
C LEU A 28 7.94 21.13 -12.15
N LEU A 29 9.12 21.63 -11.80
CA LEU A 29 10.38 20.91 -11.94
C LEU A 29 10.65 20.08 -10.68
N VAL A 30 10.94 18.78 -10.88
CA VAL A 30 11.35 17.85 -9.83
C VAL A 30 12.81 17.44 -10.06
N GLY A 31 13.52 17.09 -8.99
CA GLY A 31 14.91 16.62 -9.13
C GLY A 31 15.95 17.68 -9.49
N VAL A 32 15.63 18.98 -9.30
CA VAL A 32 16.55 20.07 -9.64
C VAL A 32 17.69 20.21 -8.65
N GLN A 33 17.45 20.03 -7.34
CA GLN A 33 18.51 20.09 -6.34
C GLN A 33 19.47 18.91 -6.51
N GLU A 34 20.78 19.19 -6.43
CA GLU A 34 21.80 18.16 -6.64
C GLU A 34 21.64 17.00 -5.65
N SER A 35 21.63 15.80 -6.20
CA SER A 35 21.47 14.55 -5.44
C SER A 35 22.35 13.46 -6.05
N ARG A 36 23.07 12.75 -5.17
CA ARG A 36 23.94 11.64 -5.58
C ARG A 36 23.19 10.48 -6.19
N LYS A 37 21.93 10.25 -5.77
CA LYS A 37 21.08 9.17 -6.25
C LYS A 37 20.06 9.74 -7.21
N TYR A 38 20.36 9.70 -8.51
CA TYR A 38 19.41 10.16 -9.54
C TYR A 38 18.05 9.48 -9.43
N SER A 39 18.02 8.21 -9.00
CA SER A 39 16.78 7.44 -8.80
C SER A 39 15.84 8.01 -7.74
N THR A 40 16.30 8.84 -6.80
CA THR A 40 15.42 9.48 -5.81
C THR A 40 14.75 10.74 -6.32
N MET A 41 15.01 11.15 -7.58
CA MET A 41 14.42 12.34 -8.21
C MET A 41 14.55 13.62 -7.35
N GLY A 42 15.68 13.78 -6.67
CA GLY A 42 15.96 14.92 -5.78
C GLY A 42 15.11 14.99 -4.52
N ALA A 43 14.42 13.91 -4.12
CA ALA A 43 13.73 13.83 -2.82
C ALA A 43 14.70 13.92 -1.63
N GLN A 44 16.00 13.67 -1.86
CA GLN A 44 17.06 13.75 -0.86
C GLN A 44 18.29 14.42 -1.47
N PRO A 45 18.31 15.76 -1.49
CA PRO A 45 19.46 16.48 -2.01
C PRO A 45 20.65 16.37 -1.07
N CYS A 46 21.85 16.39 -1.65
CA CYS A 46 23.10 16.56 -0.92
C CYS A 46 23.57 18.02 -0.92
N CYS A 47 23.16 18.83 -1.92
CA CYS A 47 23.48 20.25 -2.01
C CYS A 47 22.23 21.08 -2.34
N TYR A 48 21.84 22.01 -1.45
CA TYR A 48 20.59 22.78 -1.59
C TYR A 48 20.69 24.01 -2.50
N PHE A 49 21.90 24.43 -2.85
CA PHE A 49 22.22 25.63 -3.63
C PHE A 49 22.85 25.30 -4.99
N ALA A 50 22.84 24.03 -5.39
CA ALA A 50 23.40 23.59 -6.65
C ALA A 50 22.31 22.89 -7.49
N PRO A 51 22.12 23.29 -8.76
CA PRO A 51 21.31 22.51 -9.67
C PRO A 51 22.03 21.21 -9.98
N THR A 52 21.29 20.15 -10.29
CA THR A 52 21.92 18.86 -10.57
C THR A 52 22.78 18.96 -11.81
N SER A 53 24.06 18.60 -11.65
CA SER A 53 25.05 18.54 -12.71
C SER A 53 24.75 17.42 -13.71
N ALA A 54 23.89 16.47 -13.37
CA ALA A 54 23.47 15.39 -14.24
C ALA A 54 22.78 15.88 -15.53
N LEU A 55 22.13 17.06 -15.50
CA LEU A 55 21.33 17.59 -16.61
C LEU A 55 22.03 18.74 -17.37
N GLY A 56 23.21 19.17 -16.92
CA GLY A 56 23.97 20.25 -17.54
C GLY A 56 24.41 21.33 -16.55
N GLU A 57 24.83 22.46 -17.11
CA GLU A 57 25.40 23.58 -16.35
C GLU A 57 24.30 24.50 -15.75
N PRO A 58 24.58 25.23 -14.66
CA PRO A 58 23.65 26.17 -14.05
C PRO A 58 23.02 27.19 -15.03
N GLU A 59 23.80 27.72 -15.97
CA GLU A 59 23.34 28.69 -16.98
C GLU A 59 22.31 28.09 -17.93
N GLU A 60 22.34 26.77 -18.15
CA GLU A 60 21.36 26.08 -18.99
C GLU A 60 19.99 25.99 -18.30
N LEU A 61 19.96 25.81 -16.97
CA LEU A 61 18.73 25.90 -16.19
C LEU A 61 18.18 27.34 -16.18
N GLN A 62 19.04 28.35 -16.04
CA GLN A 62 18.61 29.75 -16.14
C GLN A 62 17.99 30.05 -17.52
N ALA A 63 18.62 29.56 -18.60
CA ALA A 63 18.11 29.70 -19.96
C ALA A 63 16.77 28.98 -20.15
N PHE A 64 16.60 27.79 -19.58
CA PHE A 64 15.32 27.06 -19.57
C PHE A 64 14.21 27.90 -18.92
N VAL A 65 14.45 28.44 -17.72
CA VAL A 65 13.45 29.23 -16.99
C VAL A 65 13.09 30.51 -17.76
N ALA A 66 14.08 31.23 -18.27
CA ALA A 66 13.86 32.44 -19.07
C ALA A 66 13.06 32.16 -20.35
N LYS A 67 13.31 31.02 -21.00
CA LYS A 67 12.56 30.60 -22.20
C LYS A 67 11.12 30.24 -21.85
N ALA A 68 10.89 29.57 -20.71
CA ALA A 68 9.54 29.25 -20.23
C ALA A 68 8.74 30.53 -19.94
N HIS A 69 9.35 31.53 -19.28
CA HIS A 69 8.72 32.84 -19.06
C HIS A 69 8.38 33.56 -20.36
N THR A 70 9.29 33.53 -21.34
CA THR A 70 9.04 34.12 -22.68
C THR A 70 7.86 33.44 -23.38
N ALA A 71 7.63 32.15 -23.11
CA ALA A 71 6.51 31.39 -23.62
C ALA A 71 5.22 31.55 -22.78
N GLY A 72 5.23 32.37 -21.74
CA GLY A 72 4.09 32.63 -20.86
C GLY A 72 3.86 31.59 -19.77
N LEU A 73 4.81 30.68 -19.54
CA LEU A 73 4.74 29.66 -18.49
C LEU A 73 5.39 30.16 -17.20
N ARG A 74 4.75 29.92 -16.06
CA ARG A 74 5.41 29.99 -14.75
C ARG A 74 6.27 28.75 -14.50
N VAL A 75 7.35 28.88 -13.74
CA VAL A 75 8.23 27.76 -13.37
C VAL A 75 8.30 27.63 -11.86
N TYR A 76 7.81 26.50 -11.36
CA TYR A 76 7.88 26.10 -9.96
C TYR A 76 8.92 25.02 -9.78
N MET A 77 9.48 24.94 -8.58
CA MET A 77 10.48 23.95 -8.23
C MET A 77 10.05 23.14 -7.01
N SER A 78 10.17 21.82 -7.08
CA SER A 78 10.03 20.96 -5.91
C SER A 78 11.27 21.08 -5.03
N ILE A 79 11.09 21.42 -3.76
CA ILE A 79 12.18 21.71 -2.82
C ILE A 79 12.12 20.83 -1.58
N ALA A 80 13.14 19.99 -1.36
CA ALA A 80 13.14 18.97 -0.31
C ALA A 80 13.59 19.55 1.03
N HIS A 81 12.67 20.22 1.75
CA HIS A 81 12.96 20.79 3.08
C HIS A 81 12.56 19.86 4.24
N ASP A 82 12.04 18.67 3.94
CA ASP A 82 11.68 17.65 4.93
C ASP A 82 12.89 16.83 5.42
N GLY A 83 14.00 16.84 4.67
CA GLY A 83 15.26 16.21 5.05
C GLY A 83 16.31 16.19 3.94
N ALA A 84 17.51 15.66 4.25
CA ALA A 84 18.65 15.59 3.33
C ALA A 84 19.25 14.18 3.24
N SER A 85 20.01 13.88 2.18
CA SER A 85 20.73 12.60 2.08
C SER A 85 21.84 12.48 3.13
N TRP A 86 22.20 11.25 3.51
CA TRP A 86 23.43 10.96 4.27
C TRP A 86 24.65 11.04 3.35
N SER A 87 25.53 12.02 3.57
CA SER A 87 26.76 12.15 2.75
C SER A 87 27.82 13.05 3.40
N SER A 88 29.08 12.87 2.96
CA SER A 88 30.28 13.52 3.49
C SER A 88 30.63 14.87 2.84
N ASP A 89 29.76 15.43 1.99
CA ASP A 89 30.10 16.42 0.96
C ASP A 89 29.33 17.76 1.02
N GLY A 90 28.65 18.12 2.12
CA GLY A 90 28.11 19.49 2.20
C GLY A 90 27.51 20.02 3.52
N LEU A 91 26.84 19.19 4.32
CA LEU A 91 26.17 19.65 5.56
C LEU A 91 26.63 18.83 6.77
N SER A 92 27.16 19.54 7.78
CA SER A 92 27.56 18.97 9.07
C SER A 92 26.36 18.39 9.83
N ASP A 93 26.59 17.36 10.65
CA ASP A 93 25.57 16.76 11.52
C ASP A 93 24.91 17.78 12.46
N GLN A 94 25.53 18.94 12.70
CA GLN A 94 24.94 20.05 13.46
C GLN A 94 23.62 20.59 12.88
N TYR A 95 23.36 20.39 11.59
CA TYR A 95 22.11 20.81 10.94
C TYR A 95 20.93 19.87 11.20
N PHE A 96 21.18 18.67 11.72
CA PHE A 96 20.22 17.56 11.76
C PHE A 96 19.97 17.04 13.16
N ARG A 97 18.81 16.44 13.41
CA ARG A 97 18.40 15.91 14.73
C ARG A 97 19.39 14.84 15.23
N ASP A 98 19.71 14.88 16.52
CA ASP A 98 20.54 13.88 17.20
C ASP A 98 19.65 12.92 18.01
N GLY A 99 20.18 11.76 18.43
CA GLY A 99 19.52 10.88 19.41
C GLY A 99 18.85 9.63 18.85
N THR A 100 17.66 9.26 19.36
CA THR A 100 16.99 7.97 19.11
C THR A 100 16.29 7.87 17.75
N GLU A 101 15.98 9.00 17.10
CA GLU A 101 15.39 9.05 15.74
C GLU A 101 16.15 10.06 14.85
N PRO A 102 17.42 9.77 14.48
CA PRO A 102 18.26 10.71 13.71
C PRO A 102 17.89 10.77 12.22
N ALA A 103 17.00 9.89 11.76
CA ALA A 103 16.62 9.73 10.36
C ALA A 103 15.10 9.60 10.23
N ASP A 104 14.57 10.06 9.10
CA ASP A 104 13.18 9.81 8.72
C ASP A 104 12.96 8.29 8.54
N PRO A 105 11.99 7.66 9.20
CA PRO A 105 11.78 6.21 9.11
C PRO A 105 11.20 5.75 7.76
N VAL A 106 10.62 6.67 6.98
CA VAL A 106 10.00 6.39 5.67
C VAL A 106 11.01 6.59 4.55
N THR A 107 11.75 7.71 4.59
CA THR A 107 12.71 8.05 3.54
C THR A 107 14.15 7.92 3.97
N GLY A 108 14.49 7.77 5.24
CA GLY A 108 15.88 7.63 5.69
C GLY A 108 16.72 8.86 5.71
N GLY A 109 16.25 9.95 5.13
CA GLY A 109 16.96 11.21 5.11
C GLY A 109 17.20 11.72 6.53
N ARG A 110 18.30 12.46 6.69
CA ARG A 110 18.55 13.24 7.90
C ARG A 110 17.44 14.28 8.05
N ILE A 111 16.93 14.43 9.28
CA ILE A 111 15.87 15.39 9.59
C ILE A 111 16.50 16.68 10.11
N PHE A 112 16.10 17.83 9.57
CA PHE A 112 16.62 19.12 10.03
C PHE A 112 16.23 19.46 11.47
N LYS A 113 17.13 20.13 12.19
CA LYS A 113 16.85 20.82 13.46
C LYS A 113 16.23 22.18 13.17
N TYR A 114 14.94 22.22 12.86
CA TYR A 114 14.22 23.46 12.54
C TYR A 114 14.25 24.51 13.68
N GLU A 115 14.58 24.10 14.90
CA GLU A 115 14.77 24.97 16.06
C GLU A 115 16.09 25.75 16.04
N ASN A 116 17.05 25.34 15.21
CA ASN A 116 18.35 25.99 15.10
C ASN A 116 18.28 27.14 14.08
N GLU A 117 18.63 28.36 14.53
CA GLU A 117 18.61 29.57 13.71
C GLU A 117 19.47 29.48 12.45
N GLU A 118 20.60 28.76 12.48
CA GLU A 118 21.45 28.61 11.28
C GLU A 118 20.87 27.61 10.28
N VAL A 119 20.11 26.61 10.75
CA VAL A 119 19.35 25.70 9.88
C VAL A 119 18.21 26.46 9.22
N GLU A 120 17.47 27.25 10.00
CA GLU A 120 16.40 28.13 9.52
C GLU A 120 16.96 29.11 8.47
N ARG A 121 18.08 29.80 8.77
CA ARG A 121 18.77 30.69 7.84
C ARG A 121 19.15 29.97 6.55
N TYR A 122 19.75 28.78 6.63
CA TYR A 122 20.19 28.00 5.48
C TYR A 122 19.03 27.65 4.55
N LEU A 123 17.95 27.09 5.11
CA LEU A 123 16.78 26.66 4.33
C LEU A 123 16.00 27.86 3.76
N LEU A 124 15.78 28.92 4.55
CA LEU A 124 15.10 30.13 4.05
C LEU A 124 15.93 30.83 2.97
N SER A 125 17.25 30.88 3.12
CA SER A 125 18.14 31.44 2.10
C SER A 125 18.09 30.64 0.80
N SER A 126 17.95 29.31 0.86
CA SER A 126 17.81 28.45 -0.32
C SER A 126 16.58 28.85 -1.17
N LEU A 127 15.43 29.12 -0.54
CA LEU A 127 14.23 29.61 -1.25
C LEU A 127 14.52 30.92 -1.99
N THR A 128 15.12 31.90 -1.30
CA THR A 128 15.44 33.20 -1.92
C THR A 128 16.49 33.09 -3.03
N PHE A 129 17.45 32.18 -2.88
CA PHE A 129 18.49 31.90 -3.86
C PHE A 129 17.89 31.37 -5.17
N TRP A 130 17.03 30.34 -5.11
CA TRP A 130 16.40 29.76 -6.29
C TRP A 130 15.50 30.77 -7.03
N MET A 131 14.80 31.64 -6.30
CA MET A 131 14.01 32.72 -6.91
C MET A 131 14.91 33.76 -7.59
N THR A 132 15.97 34.20 -6.91
CA THR A 132 16.81 35.32 -7.38
C THR A 132 17.75 34.91 -8.50
N GLU A 133 18.46 33.79 -8.34
CA GLU A 133 19.50 33.35 -9.28
C GLU A 133 18.93 32.61 -10.50
N TYR A 134 17.84 31.86 -10.33
CA TYR A 134 17.25 31.06 -11.41
C TYR A 134 15.88 31.56 -11.86
N GLY A 135 15.32 32.58 -11.20
CA GLY A 135 14.06 33.19 -11.62
C GLY A 135 12.81 32.39 -11.26
N MET A 136 12.90 31.36 -10.40
CA MET A 136 11.76 30.51 -10.01
C MET A 136 10.57 31.34 -9.51
N ASP A 137 9.35 30.97 -9.89
CA ASP A 137 8.11 31.67 -9.55
C ASP A 137 7.43 31.12 -8.30
N GLY A 138 8.10 30.20 -7.60
CA GLY A 138 7.54 29.57 -6.42
C GLY A 138 8.01 28.13 -6.22
N PHE A 139 7.46 27.49 -5.19
CA PHE A 139 7.94 26.20 -4.72
C PHE A 139 6.82 25.22 -4.42
N HIS A 140 7.08 23.97 -4.75
CA HIS A 140 6.34 22.81 -4.27
C HIS A 140 7.13 22.17 -3.13
N PHE A 141 6.51 22.07 -1.96
CA PHE A 141 7.10 21.42 -0.79
C PHE A 141 6.56 19.98 -0.77
N PRO A 142 7.38 18.96 -1.12
CA PRO A 142 6.97 17.58 -1.01
C PRO A 142 6.87 17.18 0.47
N ARG A 143 6.03 16.19 0.77
CA ARG A 143 5.94 15.55 2.11
C ARG A 143 5.77 16.54 3.28
N VAL A 144 4.95 17.57 3.13
CA VAL A 144 4.69 18.53 4.22
C VAL A 144 4.12 17.84 5.47
N SER A 145 3.34 16.76 5.30
CA SER A 145 2.87 15.92 6.41
C SER A 145 4.04 15.35 7.24
N ALA A 146 5.18 15.04 6.64
CA ALA A 146 6.35 14.55 7.37
C ALA A 146 6.98 15.62 8.28
N MET A 147 6.73 16.90 7.98
CA MET A 147 7.17 18.04 8.78
C MET A 147 6.13 18.42 9.84
N ILE A 148 4.84 18.38 9.51
CA ILE A 148 3.74 18.79 10.41
C ILE A 148 3.59 17.83 11.59
N TYR A 149 3.68 16.52 11.37
CA TYR A 149 3.33 15.52 12.38
C TYR A 149 4.56 14.94 13.07
N THR A 150 4.49 14.71 14.39
CA THR A 150 5.62 14.15 15.18
C THR A 150 6.02 12.76 14.74
N HIS A 151 5.06 11.94 14.31
CA HIS A 151 5.32 10.62 13.72
C HIS A 151 5.53 10.66 12.19
N ARG A 152 5.72 11.86 11.64
CA ARG A 152 6.03 12.15 10.23
C ARG A 152 5.00 11.62 9.22
N GLY A 153 3.72 11.66 9.58
CA GLY A 153 2.62 11.29 8.69
C GLY A 153 2.46 9.79 8.41
N ARG A 154 3.20 8.92 9.12
CA ARG A 154 3.12 7.45 8.94
C ARG A 154 1.74 6.85 9.16
N TRP A 155 1.00 7.36 10.15
CA TRP A 155 -0.30 6.86 10.55
C TRP A 155 -1.21 8.06 10.80
N LEU A 156 -2.10 8.36 9.87
CA LEU A 156 -3.06 9.44 10.00
C LEU A 156 -4.47 8.92 9.74
N PRO A 157 -5.47 9.40 10.50
CA PRO A 157 -6.87 9.18 10.16
C PRO A 157 -7.16 9.63 8.73
N GLN A 158 -8.07 8.91 8.06
CA GLN A 158 -8.45 9.23 6.68
C GLN A 158 -9.65 10.17 6.63
N GLU A 159 -10.51 10.14 7.65
CA GLU A 159 -11.66 11.01 7.75
C GLU A 159 -11.30 12.37 8.37
N PRO A 160 -11.74 13.50 7.80
CA PRO A 160 -11.42 14.83 8.33
C PRO A 160 -11.80 15.02 9.80
N ALA A 161 -12.95 14.49 10.22
CA ALA A 161 -13.43 14.62 11.59
C ALA A 161 -12.54 13.86 12.59
N GLU A 162 -12.08 12.66 12.22
CA GLU A 162 -11.14 11.88 13.04
C GLU A 162 -9.76 12.55 13.08
N LEU A 163 -9.33 13.19 11.98
CA LEU A 163 -8.10 13.97 11.97
C LEU A 163 -8.20 15.20 12.88
N ASP A 164 -9.34 15.89 12.90
CA ASP A 164 -9.55 17.04 13.79
C ASP A 164 -9.48 16.59 15.26
N GLU A 165 -10.14 15.48 15.64
CA GLU A 165 -10.02 14.89 16.98
C GLU A 165 -8.58 14.44 17.31
N TYR A 166 -7.88 13.89 16.33
CA TYR A 166 -6.48 13.51 16.47
C TYR A 166 -5.59 14.72 16.81
N LEU A 167 -5.79 15.83 16.11
CA LEU A 167 -5.02 17.07 16.28
C LEU A 167 -5.29 17.78 17.61
N GLU A 168 -6.44 17.56 18.25
CA GLU A 168 -6.73 18.08 19.59
C GLU A 168 -5.86 17.44 20.68
N GLN A 169 -5.26 16.29 20.41
CA GLN A 169 -4.41 15.58 21.37
C GLN A 169 -3.02 16.23 21.46
N PRO A 170 -2.43 16.36 22.66
CA PRO A 170 -1.11 16.97 22.80
C PRO A 170 -0.01 16.12 22.16
N GLY A 171 0.97 16.78 21.54
CA GLY A 171 2.18 16.12 21.01
C GLY A 171 2.00 15.41 19.65
N ARG A 172 0.92 15.68 18.91
CA ARG A 172 0.72 15.14 17.55
C ARG A 172 1.43 15.93 16.47
N THR A 173 1.62 17.23 16.68
CA THR A 173 2.24 18.17 15.74
C THR A 173 3.65 18.59 16.17
N ASP A 174 4.49 18.86 15.18
CA ASP A 174 5.83 19.42 15.35
C ASP A 174 5.77 20.94 15.20
N GLU A 175 5.53 21.63 16.32
CA GLU A 175 5.32 23.07 16.34
C GLU A 175 6.53 23.86 15.79
N VAL A 176 7.74 23.33 15.94
CA VAL A 176 8.96 23.96 15.44
C VAL A 176 9.00 23.91 13.92
N ALA A 177 8.72 22.75 13.33
CA ALA A 177 8.63 22.59 11.89
C ALA A 177 7.46 23.42 11.29
N ILE A 178 6.31 23.50 11.98
CA ILE A 178 5.18 24.35 11.57
C ILE A 178 5.58 25.84 11.57
N ARG A 179 6.30 26.30 12.61
CA ARG A 179 6.86 27.67 12.63
C ARG A 179 7.79 27.91 11.45
N TYR A 180 8.67 26.96 11.14
CA TYR A 180 9.55 27.04 9.98
C TYR A 180 8.75 27.16 8.66
N LEU A 181 7.71 26.34 8.47
CA LEU A 181 6.86 26.39 7.27
C LEU A 181 6.19 27.76 7.09
N ARG A 182 5.69 28.38 8.17
CA ARG A 182 5.13 29.74 8.14
C ARG A 182 6.16 30.78 7.70
N LEU A 183 7.40 30.66 8.15
CA LEU A 183 8.49 31.54 7.73
C LEU A 183 8.85 31.31 6.25
N ALA A 184 8.89 30.04 5.83
CA ALA A 184 9.20 29.64 4.46
C ALA A 184 8.16 30.16 3.46
N THR A 185 6.87 30.08 3.77
CA THR A 185 5.82 30.65 2.91
C THR A 185 5.89 32.18 2.88
N SER A 186 6.04 32.81 4.05
CA SER A 186 6.15 34.27 4.17
C SER A 186 7.32 34.84 3.36
N ILE A 187 8.51 34.23 3.44
CA ILE A 187 9.70 34.73 2.72
C ILE A 187 9.56 34.57 1.21
N VAL A 188 8.92 33.49 0.73
CA VAL A 188 8.66 33.28 -0.70
C VAL A 188 7.72 34.36 -1.23
N HIS A 189 6.64 34.66 -0.51
CA HIS A 189 5.70 35.71 -0.91
C HIS A 189 6.32 37.11 -0.84
N GLU A 190 7.11 37.41 0.19
CA GLU A 190 7.81 38.68 0.30
C GLU A 190 8.84 38.85 -0.81
N GLN A 191 9.64 37.82 -1.11
CA GLN A 191 10.62 37.85 -2.19
C GLN A 191 9.93 38.00 -3.55
N GLY A 192 8.81 37.30 -3.76
CA GLY A 192 7.97 37.50 -4.94
C GLY A 192 7.56 38.96 -5.13
N LYS A 193 7.03 39.60 -4.07
CA LYS A 193 6.66 41.03 -4.08
C LYS A 193 7.86 41.92 -4.43
N ARG A 194 9.04 41.66 -3.84
CA ARG A 194 10.28 42.42 -4.12
C ARG A 194 10.72 42.28 -5.58
N MET A 195 10.51 41.12 -6.17
CA MET A 195 10.82 40.84 -7.58
C MET A 195 9.71 41.28 -8.54
N GLY A 196 8.59 41.85 -8.06
CA GLY A 196 7.44 42.22 -8.88
C GLY A 196 6.70 41.01 -9.47
N LYS A 197 6.76 39.85 -8.80
CA LYS A 197 6.14 38.59 -9.22
C LYS A 197 5.09 38.11 -8.22
N VAL A 198 4.10 37.36 -8.71
CA VAL A 198 3.17 36.62 -7.85
C VAL A 198 3.76 35.24 -7.58
N ALA A 199 4.51 35.11 -6.48
CA ALA A 199 5.09 33.83 -6.08
C ALA A 199 4.02 32.85 -5.56
N THR A 200 4.16 31.56 -5.84
CA THR A 200 3.19 30.52 -5.43
C THR A 200 3.87 29.43 -4.59
N THR A 201 3.24 29.02 -3.50
CA THR A 201 3.68 27.92 -2.64
C THR A 201 2.67 26.78 -2.65
N ILE A 202 3.14 25.57 -2.92
CA ILE A 202 2.31 24.37 -3.05
C ILE A 202 2.75 23.38 -1.98
N ALA A 203 1.82 22.89 -1.16
CA ALA A 203 2.09 21.88 -0.15
C ALA A 203 1.58 20.50 -0.58
N ASP A 204 2.47 19.51 -0.62
CA ASP A 204 2.09 18.11 -0.73
C ASP A 204 1.68 17.56 0.65
N GLU A 205 0.38 17.63 0.92
CA GLU A 205 -0.22 17.34 2.22
C GLU A 205 -1.65 16.82 1.98
N SER A 206 -1.80 15.50 1.89
CA SER A 206 -3.09 14.88 1.55
C SER A 206 -3.96 14.54 2.75
N SER A 207 -3.49 14.74 3.99
CA SER A 207 -4.29 14.42 5.19
C SER A 207 -5.42 15.40 5.42
N LEU A 208 -5.40 16.58 4.79
CA LEU A 208 -6.33 17.67 5.04
C LEU A 208 -6.07 18.38 6.38
N PHE A 209 -4.80 18.61 6.72
CA PHE A 209 -4.42 19.40 7.90
C PHE A 209 -5.09 20.80 7.87
N PRO A 210 -5.80 21.24 8.93
CA PRO A 210 -6.56 22.48 8.92
C PRO A 210 -5.67 23.73 8.88
N GLY A 211 -6.05 24.72 8.07
CA GLY A 211 -5.36 26.01 8.01
C GLY A 211 -4.08 25.98 7.16
N LEU A 212 -3.83 24.92 6.39
CA LEU A 212 -2.62 24.78 5.58
C LEU A 212 -2.48 25.94 4.58
N CYS A 213 -3.58 26.25 3.88
CA CYS A 213 -3.61 27.32 2.88
C CYS A 213 -4.20 28.64 3.38
N MET A 214 -4.37 28.79 4.69
CA MET A 214 -4.82 30.05 5.29
C MET A 214 -3.64 31.01 5.48
N PRO A 215 -3.86 32.34 5.44
CA PRO A 215 -2.80 33.33 5.66
C PRO A 215 -2.11 33.15 7.03
N VAL A 216 -0.81 33.43 7.09
CA VAL A 216 0.00 33.30 8.32
C VAL A 216 -0.50 34.26 9.40
N GLU A 217 -0.91 35.47 9.02
CA GLU A 217 -1.49 36.46 9.95
C GLU A 217 -2.81 35.98 10.59
N GLY A 218 -3.52 35.08 9.91
CA GLY A 218 -4.74 34.42 10.40
C GLY A 218 -4.48 33.12 11.16
N GLY A 219 -3.22 32.79 11.44
CA GLY A 219 -2.83 31.54 12.12
C GLY A 219 -2.64 30.33 11.21
N GLY A 220 -2.77 30.48 9.89
CA GLY A 220 -2.50 29.42 8.92
C GLY A 220 -1.01 29.16 8.68
N LEU A 221 -0.72 28.28 7.73
CA LEU A 221 0.66 27.96 7.30
C LEU A 221 1.10 28.80 6.08
N GLY A 222 0.17 29.50 5.42
CA GLY A 222 0.47 30.43 4.33
C GLY A 222 0.67 29.78 2.96
N PHE A 223 0.36 28.50 2.77
CA PHE A 223 0.46 27.89 1.44
C PHE A 223 -0.61 28.43 0.48
N ASP A 224 -0.31 28.51 -0.81
CA ASP A 224 -1.29 28.95 -1.81
C ASP A 224 -2.21 27.82 -2.29
N LEU A 225 -1.66 26.61 -2.36
CA LEU A 225 -2.29 25.41 -2.90
C LEU A 225 -1.91 24.18 -2.08
N ARG A 226 -2.88 23.28 -1.91
CA ARG A 226 -2.68 21.92 -1.40
C ARG A 226 -2.71 20.93 -2.55
N GLN A 227 -1.64 20.17 -2.75
CA GLN A 227 -1.71 18.96 -3.57
C GLN A 227 -2.37 17.83 -2.78
N CYS A 228 -3.35 17.18 -3.37
CA CYS A 228 -4.12 16.11 -2.74
C CYS A 228 -4.26 14.89 -3.66
N SER A 229 -3.90 13.71 -3.17
CA SER A 229 -3.93 12.43 -3.92
C SER A 229 -5.19 11.59 -3.70
N THR A 230 -6.22 12.12 -3.01
CA THR A 230 -7.44 11.37 -2.67
C THR A 230 -8.15 10.80 -3.91
N ALA A 231 -8.30 11.60 -4.97
CA ALA A 231 -8.90 11.15 -6.23
C ALA A 231 -8.09 10.01 -6.89
N THR A 232 -6.75 10.13 -6.92
CA THR A 232 -5.87 9.09 -7.46
C THR A 232 -6.07 7.74 -6.76
N ARG A 233 -6.13 7.74 -5.42
CA ARG A 233 -6.34 6.53 -4.62
C ARG A 233 -7.69 5.89 -4.93
N LEU A 234 -8.74 6.70 -5.05
CA LEU A 234 -10.07 6.23 -5.45
C LEU A 234 -10.01 5.58 -6.83
N TYR A 235 -9.44 6.26 -7.82
CA TYR A 235 -9.40 5.74 -9.19
C TYR A 235 -8.68 4.40 -9.25
N ARG A 236 -7.51 4.28 -8.59
CA ARG A 236 -6.78 3.01 -8.51
C ARG A 236 -7.56 1.93 -7.76
N LYS A 237 -8.35 2.27 -6.74
CA LYS A 237 -9.27 1.34 -6.06
C LYS A 237 -10.37 0.86 -7.01
N MET A 238 -11.02 1.78 -7.73
CA MET A 238 -12.11 1.49 -8.66
C MET A 238 -11.68 0.49 -9.74
N LEU A 239 -10.45 0.62 -10.26
CA LEU A 239 -9.93 -0.26 -11.31
C LEU A 239 -9.68 -1.72 -10.87
N LYS A 240 -9.71 -2.01 -9.57
CA LYS A 240 -9.61 -3.38 -9.03
C LYS A 240 -10.95 -4.12 -9.03
N GLY A 241 -12.06 -3.40 -9.18
CA GLY A 241 -13.41 -3.94 -9.24
C GLY A 241 -13.99 -3.92 -10.65
N ARG A 242 -15.26 -4.35 -10.78
CA ARG A 242 -16.00 -4.24 -12.04
C ARG A 242 -16.69 -2.86 -12.14
N ASP A 243 -16.87 -2.37 -13.35
CA ASP A 243 -17.46 -1.04 -13.62
C ASP A 243 -18.88 -0.91 -13.03
N GLU A 244 -19.65 -2.00 -13.03
CA GLU A 244 -21.02 -2.06 -12.49
C GLU A 244 -21.07 -1.87 -10.97
N ASP A 245 -19.98 -2.20 -10.28
CA ASP A 245 -19.88 -2.15 -8.82
C ASP A 245 -19.45 -0.75 -8.34
N TRP A 246 -19.15 0.19 -9.24
CA TRP A 246 -18.76 1.55 -8.87
C TRP A 246 -19.94 2.32 -8.27
N ALA A 247 -19.71 2.92 -7.10
CA ALA A 247 -20.69 3.74 -6.39
C ALA A 247 -20.55 5.22 -6.80
N MET A 248 -21.61 5.79 -7.35
CA MET A 248 -21.61 7.19 -7.82
C MET A 248 -21.48 8.17 -6.65
N GLU A 249 -22.06 7.83 -5.50
CA GLU A 249 -21.89 8.56 -4.24
C GLU A 249 -20.43 8.61 -3.79
N GLU A 250 -19.74 7.47 -3.74
CA GLU A 250 -18.33 7.42 -3.35
C GLU A 250 -17.47 8.27 -4.29
N ILE A 251 -17.72 8.21 -5.60
CA ILE A 251 -17.00 9.02 -6.58
C ILE A 251 -17.18 10.52 -6.31
N LEU A 252 -18.43 10.98 -6.14
CA LEU A 252 -18.72 12.38 -5.87
C LEU A 252 -18.09 12.85 -4.57
N ASP A 253 -18.32 12.10 -3.48
CA ASP A 253 -17.88 12.47 -2.15
C ASP A 253 -16.36 12.55 -2.09
N VAL A 254 -15.66 11.51 -2.55
CA VAL A 254 -14.21 11.41 -2.42
C VAL A 254 -13.48 12.39 -3.35
N VAL A 255 -13.97 12.60 -4.58
CA VAL A 255 -13.34 13.57 -5.50
C VAL A 255 -13.57 15.01 -5.03
N ALA A 256 -14.74 15.34 -4.49
CA ALA A 256 -15.04 16.69 -4.01
C ALA A 256 -14.51 16.98 -2.60
N GLN A 257 -14.27 15.94 -1.78
CA GLN A 257 -13.93 16.04 -0.36
C GLN A 257 -12.83 17.08 -0.05
N PRO A 258 -11.69 17.14 -0.77
CA PRO A 258 -10.62 18.07 -0.40
C PRO A 258 -11.07 19.54 -0.41
N ARG A 259 -11.98 19.90 -1.32
CA ARG A 259 -12.53 21.27 -1.44
C ARG A 259 -13.66 21.54 -0.46
N LEU A 260 -14.46 20.52 -0.15
CA LEU A 260 -15.60 20.64 0.76
C LEU A 260 -15.17 20.63 2.23
N ALA A 261 -14.24 19.74 2.59
CA ALA A 261 -13.80 19.55 3.98
C ALA A 261 -13.00 20.75 4.52
N ARG A 262 -12.25 21.43 3.65
CA ARG A 262 -11.44 22.61 4.00
C ARG A 262 -11.83 23.82 3.16
N ALA A 263 -13.06 24.28 3.37
CA ALA A 263 -13.62 25.40 2.62
C ALA A 263 -12.73 26.65 2.71
N GLY A 264 -12.36 27.22 1.55
CA GLY A 264 -11.47 28.38 1.44
C GLY A 264 -10.01 28.03 1.18
N GLU A 265 -9.60 26.78 1.35
CA GLU A 265 -8.29 26.30 0.92
C GLU A 265 -8.35 25.82 -0.54
N ARG A 266 -7.39 26.24 -1.36
CA ARG A 266 -7.34 25.88 -2.78
C ARG A 266 -6.63 24.55 -3.00
N VAL A 267 -7.18 23.71 -3.86
CA VAL A 267 -6.67 22.36 -4.12
C VAL A 267 -6.03 22.26 -5.52
N LEU A 268 -4.81 21.75 -5.56
CA LEU A 268 -4.15 21.25 -6.77
C LEU A 268 -4.50 19.77 -6.92
N ALA A 269 -5.44 19.47 -7.80
CA ALA A 269 -5.88 18.10 -8.05
C ALA A 269 -5.02 17.44 -9.13
N SER A 270 -4.97 16.11 -9.14
CA SER A 270 -4.36 15.32 -10.21
C SER A 270 -5.13 14.01 -10.38
N VAL A 271 -5.01 13.42 -11.57
CA VAL A 271 -5.43 12.02 -11.78
C VAL A 271 -4.34 11.07 -11.27
N GLU A 272 -3.08 11.47 -11.48
CA GLU A 272 -1.86 10.81 -11.01
C GLU A 272 -0.75 11.85 -10.88
N CYS A 273 0.19 11.65 -9.95
CA CYS A 273 1.42 12.42 -9.84
C CYS A 273 2.67 11.52 -9.85
N SER A 274 3.86 12.13 -9.76
CA SER A 274 5.15 11.42 -9.77
C SER A 274 5.26 10.31 -8.72
N GLN A 275 4.59 10.46 -7.58
CA GLN A 275 4.56 9.46 -6.50
C GLN A 275 3.83 8.18 -6.92
N ASP A 276 2.85 8.29 -7.82
CA ASP A 276 2.05 7.14 -8.26
C ASP A 276 2.75 6.38 -9.39
N VAL A 277 3.45 7.11 -10.27
CA VAL A 277 3.90 6.58 -11.56
C VAL A 277 5.37 6.26 -11.63
N VAL A 278 6.21 6.64 -10.66
CA VAL A 278 7.67 6.38 -10.71
C VAL A 278 8.11 5.35 -9.66
N THR A 279 8.84 4.32 -10.12
CA THR A 279 9.54 3.38 -9.25
C THR A 279 10.98 3.85 -8.99
N SER A 280 11.32 4.05 -7.72
CA SER A 280 12.67 4.44 -7.27
C SER A 280 13.32 3.45 -6.29
N GLN A 281 12.70 2.29 -6.04
CA GLN A 281 13.11 1.36 -4.97
C GLN A 281 14.41 0.60 -5.26
N ARG A 282 15.35 0.49 -4.30
CA ARG A 282 16.47 -0.47 -4.41
C ARG A 282 15.96 -1.86 -4.00
N PRO A 283 15.84 -2.84 -4.91
CA PRO A 283 15.56 -4.22 -4.58
C PRO A 283 16.74 -4.79 -3.82
N LEU A 284 16.41 -5.59 -2.82
CA LEU A 284 17.39 -6.28 -2.00
C LEU A 284 17.60 -7.69 -2.57
N LYS A 285 18.83 -8.19 -2.47
CA LYS A 285 19.11 -9.62 -2.61
C LYS A 285 19.05 -10.28 -1.23
N ILE A 286 18.07 -11.13 -1.00
CA ILE A 286 17.72 -11.66 0.31
C ILE A 286 17.93 -13.18 0.33
N ALA A 287 18.76 -13.66 1.26
CA ALA A 287 18.88 -15.08 1.56
C ALA A 287 18.04 -15.43 2.78
N MET A 288 17.13 -16.40 2.66
CA MET A 288 16.36 -16.97 3.75
C MET A 288 16.90 -18.34 4.14
N LEU A 289 17.11 -18.56 5.44
CA LEU A 289 17.48 -19.86 5.99
C LEU A 289 16.28 -20.46 6.71
N ALA A 290 15.81 -21.62 6.24
CA ALA A 290 14.63 -22.25 6.80
C ALA A 290 14.78 -23.78 6.88
N TRP A 291 14.23 -24.36 7.94
CA TRP A 291 14.13 -25.81 8.09
C TRP A 291 13.08 -26.43 7.15
N GLU A 292 12.03 -25.66 6.86
CA GLU A 292 10.85 -26.12 6.16
C GLU A 292 10.26 -25.06 5.22
N THR A 293 9.70 -25.52 4.09
CA THR A 293 8.98 -24.71 3.10
C THR A 293 7.84 -25.54 2.50
N LEU A 294 6.82 -24.91 1.90
CA LEU A 294 5.71 -25.64 1.27
C LEU A 294 6.12 -26.47 0.04
N HIS A 295 7.21 -26.08 -0.62
CA HIS A 295 7.68 -26.72 -1.85
C HIS A 295 8.76 -27.79 -1.62
N THR A 296 9.28 -27.89 -0.40
CA THR A 296 10.24 -28.94 0.00
C THR A 296 9.63 -29.78 1.12
N ILE A 297 10.24 -29.81 2.30
CA ILE A 297 9.71 -30.54 3.46
C ILE A 297 8.86 -29.59 4.28
N ALA A 298 7.55 -29.86 4.38
CA ALA A 298 6.61 -29.09 5.19
C ALA A 298 6.21 -29.86 6.46
N VAL A 299 6.44 -29.27 7.64
CA VAL A 299 6.20 -29.89 8.96
C VAL A 299 5.20 -29.08 9.80
N GLY A 300 5.16 -27.75 9.67
CA GLY A 300 4.39 -26.85 10.52
C GLY A 300 4.18 -25.47 9.91
N GLY A 301 3.82 -24.50 10.76
CA GLY A 301 3.44 -23.14 10.35
C GLY A 301 4.58 -22.28 9.82
N VAL A 302 5.84 -22.67 10.02
CA VAL A 302 6.99 -21.94 9.45
C VAL A 302 7.08 -22.17 7.94
N ALA A 303 6.69 -23.35 7.45
CA ALA A 303 6.69 -23.67 6.03
C ALA A 303 5.85 -22.70 5.17
N PRO A 304 4.55 -22.46 5.48
CA PRO A 304 3.78 -21.46 4.76
C PRO A 304 4.32 -20.05 5.00
N HIS A 305 4.81 -19.71 6.20
CA HIS A 305 5.37 -18.38 6.43
C HIS A 305 6.54 -18.05 5.52
N VAL A 306 7.56 -18.92 5.48
CA VAL A 306 8.76 -18.68 4.67
C VAL A 306 8.41 -18.65 3.19
N THR A 307 7.61 -19.60 2.71
CA THR A 307 7.22 -19.65 1.30
C THR A 307 6.47 -18.40 0.87
N GLU A 308 5.44 -18.02 1.61
CA GLU A 308 4.54 -16.93 1.20
C GLU A 308 5.15 -15.55 1.44
N LEU A 309 5.92 -15.37 2.52
CA LEU A 309 6.70 -14.14 2.73
C LEU A 309 7.73 -13.95 1.62
N SER A 310 8.42 -15.02 1.20
CA SER A 310 9.40 -14.96 0.10
C SER A 310 8.73 -14.55 -1.21
N ALA A 311 7.59 -15.14 -1.53
CA ALA A 311 6.81 -14.79 -2.72
C ALA A 311 6.32 -13.34 -2.68
N ALA A 312 5.88 -12.85 -1.51
CA ALA A 312 5.44 -11.46 -1.35
C ALA A 312 6.59 -10.45 -1.44
N LEU A 313 7.76 -10.75 -0.86
CA LEU A 313 8.97 -9.93 -1.01
C LEU A 313 9.47 -9.92 -2.47
N HIS A 314 9.40 -11.05 -3.16
CA HIS A 314 9.68 -11.11 -4.59
C HIS A 314 8.67 -10.27 -5.39
N GLY A 315 7.38 -10.36 -5.07
CA GLY A 315 6.33 -9.53 -5.66
C GLY A 315 6.49 -8.02 -5.39
N ALA A 316 7.20 -7.64 -4.32
CA ALA A 316 7.64 -6.27 -4.05
C ALA A 316 8.90 -5.86 -4.83
N GLY A 317 9.42 -6.74 -5.68
CA GLY A 317 10.54 -6.51 -6.59
C GLY A 317 11.90 -6.97 -6.07
N HIS A 318 11.98 -7.71 -4.96
CA HIS A 318 13.25 -8.23 -4.43
C HIS A 318 13.69 -9.54 -5.09
N GLU A 319 14.99 -9.81 -5.04
CA GLU A 319 15.56 -11.11 -5.42
C GLU A 319 15.67 -11.96 -4.15
N VAL A 320 14.95 -13.09 -4.10
CA VAL A 320 14.82 -13.90 -2.89
C VAL A 320 15.31 -15.32 -3.14
N HIS A 321 16.21 -15.77 -2.26
CA HIS A 321 16.79 -17.11 -2.28
C HIS A 321 16.48 -17.80 -0.96
N ILE A 322 16.00 -19.03 -0.99
CA ILE A 322 15.72 -19.85 0.19
C ILE A 322 16.70 -21.02 0.22
N PHE A 323 17.47 -21.13 1.29
CA PHE A 323 18.29 -22.29 1.60
C PHE A 323 17.54 -23.18 2.58
N THR A 324 17.18 -24.38 2.12
CA THR A 324 16.32 -25.32 2.85
C THR A 324 16.83 -26.76 2.69
N ARG A 325 16.29 -27.68 3.49
CA ARG A 325 16.67 -29.09 3.47
C ARG A 325 16.20 -29.79 2.20
N ALA A 326 17.10 -30.56 1.59
CA ALA A 326 16.74 -31.41 0.46
C ALA A 326 15.83 -32.59 0.85
N GLN A 327 14.84 -32.89 0.00
CA GLN A 327 14.10 -34.16 0.09
C GLN A 327 14.92 -35.37 -0.39
N GLY A 328 15.93 -35.13 -1.24
CA GLY A 328 16.80 -36.13 -1.82
C GLY A 328 18.22 -35.59 -2.00
N ASN A 329 18.65 -35.42 -3.25
CA ASN A 329 19.92 -34.77 -3.57
C ASN A 329 19.78 -33.25 -3.52
N SER A 330 20.91 -32.55 -3.39
CA SER A 330 20.91 -31.09 -3.51
C SER A 330 20.43 -30.67 -4.91
N MET A 331 19.57 -29.66 -4.97
CA MET A 331 18.97 -29.18 -6.21
C MET A 331 18.65 -27.69 -6.09
N ASP A 332 18.97 -26.94 -7.15
CA ASP A 332 18.56 -25.55 -7.30
C ASP A 332 17.40 -25.48 -8.29
N HIS A 333 16.33 -24.78 -7.94
CA HIS A 333 15.19 -24.57 -8.81
C HIS A 333 14.46 -23.27 -8.47
N GLU A 334 13.63 -22.79 -9.39
CA GLU A 334 12.88 -21.54 -9.22
C GLU A 334 11.38 -21.84 -9.19
N ILE A 335 10.67 -21.26 -8.22
CA ILE A 335 9.22 -21.38 -8.10
C ILE A 335 8.65 -19.98 -7.94
N LEU A 336 7.84 -19.56 -8.92
CA LEU A 336 7.18 -18.25 -8.94
C LEU A 336 8.17 -17.08 -8.72
N GLY A 337 9.36 -17.18 -9.32
CA GLY A 337 10.41 -16.15 -9.23
C GLY A 337 11.26 -16.18 -7.95
N VAL A 338 11.00 -17.10 -7.02
CA VAL A 338 11.83 -17.32 -5.82
C VAL A 338 12.79 -18.49 -6.07
N HIS A 339 14.07 -18.31 -5.77
CA HIS A 339 15.09 -19.35 -5.92
C HIS A 339 15.13 -20.26 -4.69
N TYR A 340 15.01 -21.56 -4.90
CA TYR A 340 15.10 -22.59 -3.87
C TYR A 340 16.41 -23.37 -4.02
N HIS A 341 17.17 -23.42 -2.94
CA HIS A 341 18.42 -24.15 -2.81
C HIS A 341 18.21 -25.28 -1.81
N GLU A 342 17.91 -26.48 -2.32
CA GLU A 342 17.80 -27.68 -1.51
C GLU A 342 19.19 -28.20 -1.18
N VAL A 343 19.49 -28.32 0.13
CA VAL A 343 20.82 -28.66 0.63
C VAL A 343 20.77 -29.97 1.42
N THR A 344 21.60 -30.94 1.02
CA THR A 344 21.89 -32.14 1.80
C THR A 344 22.92 -31.86 2.90
N HIS A 345 22.81 -32.57 4.02
CA HIS A 345 23.77 -32.50 5.12
C HIS A 345 23.97 -33.89 5.76
N ASP A 346 25.05 -34.02 6.51
CA ASP A 346 25.36 -35.23 7.27
C ASP A 346 24.41 -35.34 8.47
N LYS A 347 23.51 -36.33 8.41
CA LYS A 347 22.52 -36.55 9.46
C LYS A 347 23.16 -37.08 10.75
N HIS A 348 22.64 -36.66 11.88
CA HIS A 348 23.09 -37.11 13.20
C HIS A 348 21.91 -37.52 14.10
N SER A 349 22.14 -38.45 15.04
CA SER A 349 21.08 -38.94 15.94
C SER A 349 20.73 -37.95 17.05
N ASP A 350 21.71 -37.17 17.52
CA ASP A 350 21.50 -36.01 18.38
C ASP A 350 20.98 -34.82 17.55
N MET A 351 19.80 -34.31 17.93
CA MET A 351 19.08 -33.25 17.22
C MET A 351 19.86 -31.93 17.16
N VAL A 352 20.55 -31.56 18.25
CA VAL A 352 21.31 -30.30 18.31
C VAL A 352 22.49 -30.37 17.34
N GLN A 353 23.19 -31.50 17.29
CA GLN A 353 24.27 -31.71 16.33
C GLN A 353 23.76 -31.81 14.88
N ASP A 354 22.62 -32.46 14.64
CA ASP A 354 21.99 -32.55 13.31
C ASP A 354 21.69 -31.15 12.75
N ILE A 355 21.11 -30.28 13.58
CA ILE A 355 20.80 -28.89 13.23
C ILE A 355 22.08 -28.09 12.93
N ARG A 356 23.16 -28.31 13.67
CA ARG A 356 24.45 -27.67 13.40
C ARG A 356 25.03 -28.12 12.06
N ASN A 357 24.98 -29.42 11.76
CA ASN A 357 25.43 -29.95 10.47
C ASN A 357 24.60 -29.36 9.31
N MET A 358 23.29 -29.30 9.46
CA MET A 358 22.38 -28.68 8.49
C MET A 358 22.72 -27.20 8.27
N CYS A 359 22.82 -26.41 9.35
CA CYS A 359 23.17 -25.00 9.25
C CYS A 359 24.54 -24.79 8.59
N GLY A 360 25.54 -25.62 8.92
CA GLY A 360 26.85 -25.58 8.28
C GLY A 360 26.76 -25.81 6.77
N ALA A 361 25.90 -26.73 6.33
CA ALA A 361 25.65 -26.98 4.92
C ALA A 361 24.93 -25.79 4.24
N PHE A 362 23.94 -25.17 4.90
CA PHE A 362 23.29 -23.95 4.39
C PHE A 362 24.28 -22.81 4.20
N VAL A 363 25.16 -22.59 5.19
CA VAL A 363 26.20 -21.56 5.11
C VAL A 363 27.19 -21.84 3.98
N ALA A 364 27.59 -23.10 3.78
CA ALA A 364 28.46 -23.49 2.67
C ALA A 364 27.78 -23.26 1.30
N ALA A 365 26.51 -23.64 1.16
CA ALA A 365 25.73 -23.43 -0.06
C ALA A 365 25.53 -21.95 -0.37
N LEU A 366 25.23 -21.13 0.64
CA LEU A 366 25.10 -19.67 0.51
C LEU A 366 26.41 -19.03 0.05
N ASN A 367 27.52 -19.36 0.71
CA ASN A 367 28.84 -18.82 0.34
C ASN A 367 29.26 -19.26 -1.07
N GLY A 368 28.93 -20.49 -1.47
CA GLY A 368 29.11 -20.97 -2.84
C GLY A 368 28.29 -20.17 -3.84
N HIS A 369 27.04 -19.87 -3.52
CA HIS A 369 26.17 -19.05 -4.37
C HIS A 369 26.68 -17.62 -4.51
N GLU A 370 27.09 -16.97 -3.42
CA GLU A 370 27.59 -15.60 -3.49
C GLU A 370 28.85 -15.46 -4.37
N SER A 371 29.66 -16.53 -4.45
CA SER A 371 30.84 -16.55 -5.31
C SER A 371 30.49 -16.49 -6.81
N VAL A 372 29.25 -16.83 -7.17
CA VAL A 372 28.76 -16.86 -8.56
C VAL A 372 27.74 -15.75 -8.84
N TRP A 373 26.83 -15.48 -7.90
CA TRP A 373 25.65 -14.60 -8.07
C TRP A 373 25.78 -13.24 -7.36
N GLY A 374 26.90 -12.99 -6.67
CA GLY A 374 27.12 -11.79 -5.87
C GLY A 374 26.58 -11.89 -4.45
N ALA A 375 26.97 -10.95 -3.60
CA ALA A 375 26.66 -10.97 -2.17
C ALA A 375 25.18 -10.72 -1.86
N PHE A 376 24.67 -11.35 -0.81
CA PHE A 376 23.36 -11.05 -0.25
C PHE A 376 23.39 -9.76 0.58
N ASP A 377 22.38 -8.93 0.40
CA ASP A 377 22.17 -7.74 1.23
C ASP A 377 21.70 -8.13 2.63
N ILE A 378 20.77 -9.09 2.71
CA ILE A 378 20.20 -9.60 3.97
C ILE A 378 20.32 -11.13 4.01
N VAL A 379 20.67 -11.65 5.19
CA VAL A 379 20.43 -13.04 5.56
C VAL A 379 19.34 -13.07 6.63
N HIS A 380 18.24 -13.78 6.38
CA HIS A 380 17.11 -13.90 7.28
C HIS A 380 16.91 -15.35 7.71
N GLY A 381 17.15 -15.65 8.99
CA GLY A 381 16.90 -16.97 9.56
C GLY A 381 15.51 -17.07 10.16
N HIS A 382 14.83 -18.18 9.90
CA HIS A 382 13.50 -18.44 10.47
C HIS A 382 13.55 -19.58 11.49
N ASP A 383 13.18 -19.23 12.72
CA ASP A 383 13.11 -20.09 13.91
C ASP A 383 14.47 -20.61 14.40
N TRP A 384 14.52 -21.13 15.64
CA TRP A 384 15.77 -21.57 16.28
C TRP A 384 16.54 -22.64 15.50
N LEU A 385 15.85 -23.39 14.63
CA LEU A 385 16.46 -24.38 13.73
C LEU A 385 17.46 -23.74 12.73
N ALA A 386 17.27 -22.47 12.36
CA ALA A 386 18.23 -21.71 11.54
C ALA A 386 19.25 -20.92 12.39
N GLY A 387 19.11 -20.96 13.72
CA GLY A 387 19.89 -20.18 14.67
C GLY A 387 21.41 -20.32 14.52
N PRO A 388 21.97 -21.56 14.50
CA PRO A 388 23.41 -21.74 14.36
C PRO A 388 23.97 -21.17 13.05
N GLY A 389 23.22 -21.24 11.95
CA GLY A 389 23.60 -20.65 10.67
C GLY A 389 23.67 -19.13 10.74
N ILE A 390 22.70 -18.50 11.42
CA ILE A 390 22.70 -17.06 11.66
C ILE A 390 23.88 -16.61 12.50
N GLN A 391 24.21 -17.34 13.56
CA GLN A 391 25.40 -17.04 14.37
C GLN A 391 26.69 -17.14 13.55
N GLN A 392 26.81 -18.17 12.71
CA GLN A 392 27.99 -18.37 11.87
C GLN A 392 28.12 -17.27 10.81
N LEU A 393 27.05 -16.95 10.07
CA LEU A 393 27.06 -15.90 9.04
C LEU A 393 27.26 -14.51 9.66
N LYS A 394 26.74 -14.29 10.86
CA LYS A 394 27.02 -13.06 11.61
C LYS A 394 28.52 -12.94 11.91
N GLY A 395 29.15 -14.02 12.34
CA GLY A 395 30.61 -14.09 12.54
C GLY A 395 31.41 -13.83 11.26
N GLN A 396 30.81 -14.05 10.08
CA GLN A 396 31.39 -13.71 8.77
C GLN A 396 31.09 -12.26 8.33
N GLY A 397 30.48 -11.44 9.19
CA GLY A 397 30.18 -10.03 8.90
C GLY A 397 28.90 -9.79 8.10
N LYS A 398 28.06 -10.83 7.89
CA LYS A 398 26.77 -10.67 7.21
C LYS A 398 25.77 -9.86 8.04
N LYS A 399 24.82 -9.23 7.36
CA LYS A 399 23.69 -8.51 7.95
C LYS A 399 22.56 -9.50 8.20
N CYS A 400 22.35 -9.85 9.47
CA CYS A 400 21.48 -10.95 9.84
C CYS A 400 20.21 -10.46 10.51
N VAL A 401 19.06 -10.89 9.99
CA VAL A 401 17.74 -10.79 10.63
C VAL A 401 17.33 -12.17 11.10
N PHE A 402 16.63 -12.22 12.23
CA PHE A 402 16.17 -13.49 12.79
C PHE A 402 14.73 -13.39 13.29
N THR A 403 13.85 -14.21 12.70
CA THR A 403 12.45 -14.32 13.13
C THR A 403 12.29 -15.50 14.08
N MET A 404 11.84 -15.22 15.30
CA MET A 404 11.40 -16.26 16.23
C MET A 404 9.94 -16.62 15.97
N HIS A 405 9.67 -17.91 15.77
CA HIS A 405 8.33 -18.45 15.58
C HIS A 405 7.74 -19.10 16.83
N SER A 406 8.61 -19.53 17.75
CA SER A 406 8.23 -20.11 19.04
C SER A 406 9.48 -20.34 19.89
N THR A 407 9.32 -20.41 21.21
CA THR A 407 10.39 -20.88 22.11
C THR A 407 10.22 -22.36 22.48
N GLU A 408 11.32 -23.02 22.85
CA GLU A 408 11.36 -24.39 23.34
C GLU A 408 10.56 -24.53 24.63
N GLY A 409 10.61 -23.53 25.52
CA GLY A 409 9.74 -23.49 26.71
C GLY A 409 8.25 -23.45 26.32
N GLY A 410 7.87 -22.54 25.42
CA GLY A 410 6.50 -22.42 24.93
C GLY A 410 5.98 -23.70 24.26
N ARG A 411 6.81 -24.38 23.46
CA ARG A 411 6.48 -25.67 22.82
C ARG A 411 6.18 -26.79 23.81
N ASN A 412 6.84 -26.77 24.97
CA ASN A 412 6.62 -27.73 26.05
C ASN A 412 5.46 -27.32 26.98
N GLY A 413 4.75 -26.22 26.68
CA GLY A 413 3.62 -25.73 27.46
C GLY A 413 4.01 -25.07 28.79
N ASP A 414 5.30 -24.82 29.01
CA ASP A 414 5.85 -24.17 30.21
C ASP A 414 7.26 -23.62 29.89
N MET A 415 7.44 -22.32 30.09
CA MET A 415 8.68 -21.57 29.85
C MET A 415 9.91 -22.18 30.54
N ALA A 416 9.73 -22.83 31.69
CA ALA A 416 10.83 -23.44 32.44
C ALA A 416 11.32 -24.78 31.83
N LYS A 417 10.49 -25.50 31.09
CA LYS A 417 10.78 -26.85 30.56
C LYS A 417 11.49 -26.80 29.20
N GLY A 418 12.05 -27.93 28.76
CA GLY A 418 12.64 -28.12 27.42
C GLY A 418 14.14 -28.40 27.39
N HIS A 419 14.67 -28.71 26.21
CA HIS A 419 16.05 -29.19 26.05
C HIS A 419 17.09 -28.05 26.21
N PRO A 420 18.08 -28.18 27.12
CA PRO A 420 19.06 -27.10 27.39
C PRO A 420 19.81 -26.63 26.15
N GLY A 421 20.25 -27.58 25.29
CA GLY A 421 20.97 -27.23 24.06
C GLY A 421 20.12 -26.46 23.04
N ILE A 422 18.79 -26.61 23.05
CA ILE A 422 17.89 -25.84 22.17
C ILE A 422 17.77 -24.41 22.72
N LYS A 423 17.58 -24.27 24.03
CA LYS A 423 17.54 -22.95 24.69
C LYS A 423 18.84 -22.16 24.47
N ASP A 424 19.98 -22.85 24.42
CA ASP A 424 21.27 -22.21 24.12
C ASP A 424 21.36 -21.73 22.66
N ILE A 425 20.79 -22.49 21.70
CA ILE A 425 20.67 -22.04 20.31
C ILE A 425 19.77 -20.80 20.23
N GLU A 426 18.61 -20.82 20.88
CA GLU A 426 17.66 -19.69 20.90
C GLU A 426 18.32 -18.42 21.45
N ARG A 427 18.97 -18.53 22.63
CA ARG A 427 19.70 -17.42 23.25
C ARG A 427 20.83 -16.93 22.36
N GLY A 428 21.58 -17.86 21.79
CA GLY A 428 22.71 -17.57 20.92
C GLY A 428 22.30 -16.82 19.64
N ALA A 429 21.24 -17.26 18.97
CA ALA A 429 20.71 -16.64 17.76
C ALA A 429 20.11 -15.26 18.06
N CYS A 430 19.27 -15.16 19.10
CA CYS A 430 18.71 -13.88 19.55
C CYS A 430 19.78 -12.86 19.94
N GLY A 431 20.88 -13.31 20.57
CA GLY A 431 21.99 -12.43 20.94
C GLY A 431 22.91 -12.02 19.79
N SER A 432 22.89 -12.76 18.67
CA SER A 432 23.84 -12.54 17.55
C SER A 432 23.22 -11.73 16.40
N ALA A 433 21.93 -11.92 16.10
CA ALA A 433 21.29 -11.25 14.97
C ALA A 433 21.28 -9.72 15.12
N ASP A 434 21.42 -9.00 14.01
CA ASP A 434 21.40 -7.53 14.02
C ASP A 434 20.01 -6.97 14.29
N LYS A 435 18.96 -7.63 13.77
CA LYS A 435 17.55 -7.32 14.03
C LYS A 435 16.79 -8.60 14.37
N LEU A 436 15.82 -8.46 15.27
CA LEU A 436 14.95 -9.56 15.67
C LEU A 436 13.50 -9.28 15.28
N ILE A 437 12.80 -10.32 14.89
CA ILE A 437 11.35 -10.30 14.66
C ILE A 437 10.73 -11.38 15.54
N ALA A 438 9.64 -11.03 16.22
CA ALA A 438 8.76 -11.99 16.89
C ALA A 438 7.39 -11.97 16.22
N VAL A 439 6.80 -13.15 16.02
CA VAL A 439 5.49 -13.26 15.37
C VAL A 439 4.32 -12.78 16.21
N SER A 440 4.55 -12.41 17.48
CA SER A 440 3.55 -11.76 18.34
C SER A 440 4.24 -10.97 19.45
N GLY A 441 3.52 -10.05 20.07
CA GLY A 441 3.87 -9.34 21.30
C GLY A 441 4.08 -10.31 22.47
N VAL A 442 3.24 -11.35 22.58
CA VAL A 442 3.44 -12.41 23.59
C VAL A 442 4.78 -13.11 23.37
N LEU A 443 5.07 -13.54 22.14
CA LEU A 443 6.34 -14.19 21.85
C LEU A 443 7.54 -13.25 22.04
N LYS A 444 7.37 -11.95 21.79
CA LYS A 444 8.39 -10.94 22.12
C LYS A 444 8.68 -10.91 23.62
N GLU A 445 7.65 -10.87 24.47
CA GLU A 445 7.79 -10.96 25.93
C GLU A 445 8.49 -12.27 26.35
N GLU A 446 8.10 -13.39 25.73
CA GLU A 446 8.70 -14.71 25.98
C GLU A 446 10.19 -14.74 25.61
N CYS A 447 10.56 -14.21 24.44
CA CYS A 447 11.96 -14.17 23.99
C CYS A 447 12.83 -13.25 24.86
N GLN A 448 12.28 -12.13 25.33
CA GLN A 448 12.97 -11.27 26.29
C GLN A 448 13.25 -12.01 27.60
N SER A 449 12.25 -12.74 28.11
CA SER A 449 12.36 -13.49 29.36
C SER A 449 13.31 -14.69 29.25
N CYS A 450 13.19 -15.52 28.22
CA CYS A 450 13.94 -16.78 28.11
C CYS A 450 15.29 -16.65 27.41
N CYS A 451 15.37 -15.81 26.38
CA CYS A 451 16.56 -15.68 25.54
C CYS A 451 17.37 -14.41 25.88
N GLY A 452 16.91 -13.56 26.80
CA GLY A 452 17.56 -12.28 27.10
C GLY A 452 17.59 -11.34 25.91
N ALA A 453 16.66 -11.49 24.96
CA ALA A 453 16.63 -10.68 23.75
C ALA A 453 16.44 -9.20 24.10
N ASN A 454 17.20 -8.31 23.44
CA ASN A 454 17.00 -6.87 23.62
C ASN A 454 15.68 -6.45 23.00
N GLY A 455 14.71 -6.10 23.84
CA GLY A 455 13.37 -5.69 23.44
C GLY A 455 13.31 -4.47 22.51
N GLY A 456 14.30 -3.57 22.61
CA GLY A 456 14.44 -2.41 21.71
C GLY A 456 14.90 -2.77 20.30
N ASN A 457 15.43 -3.99 20.10
CA ASN A 457 15.85 -4.51 18.79
C ASN A 457 14.85 -5.52 18.18
N MET A 458 13.77 -5.82 18.89
CA MET A 458 12.79 -6.82 18.47
C MET A 458 11.50 -6.15 17.97
N SER A 459 11.19 -6.36 16.70
CA SER A 459 9.95 -5.92 16.06
C SER A 459 8.89 -7.01 16.19
N VAL A 460 7.62 -6.62 16.31
CA VAL A 460 6.50 -7.56 16.25
C VAL A 460 5.93 -7.49 14.84
N ILE A 461 6.01 -8.60 14.10
CA ILE A 461 5.45 -8.71 12.74
C ILE A 461 4.68 -10.01 12.67
N TYR A 462 3.39 -9.92 12.43
CA TYR A 462 2.46 -11.06 12.44
C TYR A 462 2.67 -12.00 11.24
N ASN A 463 2.15 -13.23 11.32
CA ASN A 463 2.07 -14.08 10.12
C ASN A 463 0.94 -13.61 9.20
N GLY A 464 1.06 -13.92 7.91
CA GLY A 464 0.07 -13.59 6.90
C GLY A 464 -0.88 -14.73 6.56
N ILE A 465 -1.91 -14.42 5.76
CA ILE A 465 -2.88 -15.37 5.20
C ILE A 465 -3.34 -14.93 3.81
N HIS A 466 -3.58 -15.90 2.92
CA HIS A 466 -4.24 -15.68 1.63
C HIS A 466 -5.77 -15.73 1.79
N ALA A 467 -6.37 -14.67 2.34
CA ALA A 467 -7.81 -14.63 2.59
C ALA A 467 -8.65 -14.56 1.29
N GLY A 468 -8.21 -13.79 0.29
CA GLY A 468 -8.95 -13.59 -0.97
C GLY A 468 -9.31 -14.89 -1.71
N PRO A 469 -8.34 -15.79 -1.99
CA PRO A 469 -8.64 -17.08 -2.61
C PRO A 469 -9.60 -17.95 -1.78
N ILE A 470 -9.55 -17.87 -0.44
CA ILE A 470 -10.46 -18.63 0.44
C ILE A 470 -11.88 -18.07 0.37
N VAL A 471 -12.04 -16.75 0.23
CA VAL A 471 -13.35 -16.08 0.04
C VAL A 471 -13.97 -16.49 -1.29
N ASN A 472 -13.19 -16.43 -2.36
CA ASN A 472 -13.66 -16.63 -3.74
C ASN A 472 -13.70 -18.11 -4.18
N MET A 473 -13.38 -19.04 -3.29
CA MET A 473 -13.34 -20.46 -3.60
C MET A 473 -14.76 -21.00 -3.92
N GLU A 474 -14.97 -21.42 -5.16
CA GLU A 474 -16.18 -22.12 -5.61
C GLU A 474 -16.21 -23.54 -5.06
N TRP A 475 -17.38 -24.11 -4.77
CA TRP A 475 -17.47 -25.42 -4.12
C TRP A 475 -17.38 -26.55 -5.15
N GLU A 476 -16.42 -27.47 -4.99
CA GLU A 476 -16.31 -28.66 -5.84
C GLU A 476 -16.92 -29.88 -5.13
N ASP A 477 -17.57 -30.76 -5.92
CA ASP A 477 -18.29 -31.94 -5.40
C ASP A 477 -17.37 -32.98 -4.74
N ASP A 478 -16.07 -33.02 -5.08
CA ASP A 478 -15.08 -33.92 -4.49
C ASP A 478 -14.61 -33.47 -3.09
N TRP A 479 -15.05 -32.30 -2.61
CA TRP A 479 -14.81 -31.84 -1.24
C TRP A 479 -15.81 -32.43 -0.23
N THR A 480 -16.79 -33.18 -0.74
CA THR A 480 -17.80 -33.91 0.05
C THR A 480 -17.14 -34.96 0.96
N GLY A 481 -17.64 -35.07 2.19
CA GLY A 481 -17.13 -35.93 3.27
C GLY A 481 -16.92 -35.19 4.58
N ASN A 482 -16.79 -33.87 4.54
CA ASN A 482 -16.49 -33.06 5.72
C ASN A 482 -17.56 -32.05 6.14
N THR A 483 -18.70 -31.99 5.47
CA THR A 483 -19.81 -31.12 5.87
C THR A 483 -20.61 -31.68 7.04
N LYS A 484 -21.51 -30.87 7.62
CA LYS A 484 -22.52 -31.35 8.59
C LYS A 484 -23.37 -32.47 7.99
N ARG A 485 -23.77 -32.33 6.72
CA ARG A 485 -24.59 -33.31 5.99
C ARG A 485 -23.90 -34.67 5.88
N ASP A 486 -22.62 -34.70 5.55
CA ASP A 486 -21.86 -35.95 5.38
C ASP A 486 -21.72 -36.74 6.70
N LYS A 487 -21.77 -36.02 7.83
CA LYS A 487 -21.72 -36.59 9.17
C LYS A 487 -23.11 -36.95 9.73
N GLY A 488 -24.18 -36.77 8.93
CA GLY A 488 -25.56 -37.01 9.35
C GLY A 488 -26.07 -35.99 10.38
N TRP A 489 -25.46 -34.81 10.47
CA TRP A 489 -25.84 -33.74 11.38
C TRP A 489 -26.80 -32.76 10.72
N SER A 490 -27.68 -32.16 11.51
CA SER A 490 -28.60 -31.13 11.01
C SER A 490 -27.80 -29.89 10.58
N PRO A 491 -28.22 -29.18 9.51
CA PRO A 491 -27.61 -27.89 9.15
C PRO A 491 -27.62 -26.87 10.30
N MET A 492 -28.58 -27.01 11.23
CA MET A 492 -28.77 -26.13 12.39
C MET A 492 -28.00 -26.57 13.65
N ASP A 493 -27.39 -27.77 13.66
CA ASP A 493 -26.58 -28.24 14.78
C ASP A 493 -25.31 -27.38 14.88
N PRO A 494 -25.01 -26.73 16.01
CA PRO A 494 -23.81 -25.91 16.12
C PRO A 494 -22.56 -26.77 16.02
N MET A 495 -21.61 -26.39 15.18
CA MET A 495 -20.37 -27.14 14.98
C MET A 495 -19.17 -26.31 15.37
N PHE A 496 -18.42 -26.79 16.36
CA PHE A 496 -17.14 -26.23 16.76
C PHE A 496 -15.99 -27.03 16.16
N LEU A 497 -14.99 -26.33 15.64
CA LEU A 497 -13.82 -26.93 15.02
C LEU A 497 -12.57 -26.67 15.86
N PHE A 498 -11.78 -27.71 16.12
CA PHE A 498 -10.41 -27.61 16.62
C PHE A 498 -9.46 -28.11 15.52
N VAL A 499 -8.39 -27.34 15.25
CA VAL A 499 -7.33 -27.73 14.32
C VAL A 499 -5.98 -27.55 14.99
N GLY A 500 -5.29 -28.65 15.26
CA GLY A 500 -3.98 -28.60 15.89
C GLY A 500 -3.45 -29.96 16.33
N ARG A 501 -2.15 -30.01 16.66
CA ARG A 501 -1.54 -31.24 17.19
C ARG A 501 -2.12 -31.60 18.56
N HIS A 502 -2.29 -32.89 18.84
CA HIS A 502 -2.67 -33.39 20.16
C HIS A 502 -1.47 -33.37 21.11
N THR A 503 -1.15 -32.18 21.60
CA THR A 503 -0.07 -31.91 22.58
C THR A 503 -0.58 -31.02 23.71
N ALA A 504 0.12 -31.02 24.84
CA ALA A 504 -0.23 -30.18 25.99
C ALA A 504 -0.27 -28.68 25.63
N GLN A 505 0.64 -28.25 24.73
CA GLN A 505 0.71 -26.89 24.19
C GLN A 505 -0.61 -26.45 23.55
N LYS A 506 -1.21 -27.29 22.71
CA LYS A 506 -2.40 -26.94 21.90
C LYS A 506 -3.72 -27.09 22.65
N GLY A 507 -3.70 -27.67 23.85
CA GLY A 507 -4.83 -27.61 24.77
C GLY A 507 -6.10 -28.35 24.30
N CYS A 508 -5.98 -29.33 23.37
CA CYS A 508 -7.14 -30.10 22.92
C CYS A 508 -7.89 -30.77 24.09
N ASP A 509 -7.15 -31.19 25.12
CA ASP A 509 -7.70 -31.73 26.36
C ASP A 509 -8.62 -30.73 27.09
N ILE A 510 -8.31 -29.44 27.06
CA ILE A 510 -9.14 -28.38 27.66
C ILE A 510 -10.50 -28.32 26.97
N LEU A 511 -10.53 -28.36 25.62
CA LEU A 511 -11.78 -28.42 24.86
C LEU A 511 -12.56 -29.69 25.18
N ILE A 512 -11.92 -30.87 25.20
CA ILE A 512 -12.59 -32.13 25.52
C ILE A 512 -13.30 -32.08 26.88
N HIS A 513 -12.67 -31.48 27.89
CA HIS A 513 -13.27 -31.30 29.22
C HIS A 513 -14.31 -30.17 29.27
N ALA A 514 -14.33 -29.24 28.31
CA ALA A 514 -15.33 -28.19 28.21
C ALA A 514 -16.65 -28.68 27.60
N ILE A 515 -16.60 -29.69 26.72
CA ILE A 515 -17.75 -30.19 25.96
C ILE A 515 -18.96 -30.58 26.84
N PRO A 516 -18.82 -31.26 27.98
CA PRO A 516 -19.97 -31.57 28.84
C PRO A 516 -20.76 -30.33 29.27
N MET A 517 -20.09 -29.22 29.58
CA MET A 517 -20.74 -27.96 29.97
C MET A 517 -21.42 -27.29 28.76
N ILE A 518 -20.82 -27.39 27.57
CA ILE A 518 -21.43 -26.87 26.33
C ILE A 518 -22.69 -27.67 25.98
N LEU A 519 -22.65 -29.00 26.11
CA LEU A 519 -23.81 -29.87 25.85
C LEU A 519 -24.96 -29.67 26.85
N GLN A 520 -24.67 -29.25 28.09
CA GLN A 520 -25.70 -28.85 29.04
C GLN A 520 -26.46 -27.60 28.59
N ALA A 521 -25.75 -26.62 28.00
CA ALA A 521 -26.38 -25.44 27.43
C ALA A 521 -27.13 -25.78 26.13
N ARG A 522 -26.56 -26.70 25.32
CA ARG A 522 -27.15 -27.09 24.04
C ARG A 522 -26.73 -28.50 23.60
N GLY A 523 -27.64 -29.46 23.78
CA GLY A 523 -27.35 -30.89 23.57
C GLY A 523 -27.16 -31.34 22.12
N ASP A 524 -27.45 -30.49 21.13
CA ASP A 524 -27.28 -30.78 19.71
C ASP A 524 -25.88 -30.36 19.18
N ALA A 525 -25.05 -29.68 19.98
CA ALA A 525 -23.73 -29.20 19.57
C ALA A 525 -22.77 -30.34 19.17
N LYS A 526 -21.96 -30.08 18.14
CA LYS A 526 -21.02 -31.01 17.51
C LYS A 526 -19.61 -30.47 17.52
N PHE A 527 -18.64 -31.36 17.65
CA PHE A 527 -17.23 -31.01 17.74
C PHE A 527 -16.44 -31.83 16.74
N VAL A 528 -15.68 -31.16 15.87
CA VAL A 528 -14.72 -31.80 14.98
C VAL A 528 -13.31 -31.47 15.44
N ILE A 529 -12.52 -32.52 15.70
CA ILE A 529 -11.17 -32.43 16.22
C ILE A 529 -10.20 -32.95 15.14
N VAL A 530 -9.44 -32.02 14.56
CA VAL A 530 -8.47 -32.29 13.49
C VAL A 530 -7.05 -32.26 14.04
N GLY A 531 -6.28 -33.29 13.72
CA GLY A 531 -4.86 -33.40 14.02
C GLY A 531 -4.46 -34.75 14.60
N ASP A 532 -3.17 -34.86 14.93
CA ASP A 532 -2.57 -36.03 15.56
C ASP A 532 -1.52 -35.60 16.61
N GLY A 533 -1.02 -36.53 17.40
CA GLY A 533 -0.01 -36.28 18.43
C GLY A 533 -0.06 -37.30 19.55
N HIS A 534 0.95 -37.25 20.42
CA HIS A 534 1.12 -38.24 21.49
C HIS A 534 -0.02 -38.26 22.52
N LEU A 535 -0.85 -37.21 22.61
CA LEU A 535 -2.03 -37.18 23.49
C LEU A 535 -3.34 -37.60 22.79
N LYS A 536 -3.31 -37.98 21.50
CA LYS A 536 -4.55 -38.30 20.76
C LYS A 536 -5.34 -39.43 21.43
N ALA A 537 -4.69 -40.56 21.70
CA ALA A 537 -5.33 -41.71 22.34
C ALA A 537 -5.89 -41.37 23.74
N GLN A 538 -5.22 -40.49 24.48
CA GLN A 538 -5.69 -40.03 25.79
C GLN A 538 -6.94 -39.16 25.66
N ASN A 539 -6.97 -38.25 24.67
CA ASN A 539 -8.13 -37.40 24.41
C ASN A 539 -9.35 -38.20 23.91
N GLU A 540 -9.13 -39.23 23.08
CA GLU A 540 -10.19 -40.15 22.64
C GLU A 540 -10.76 -40.96 23.81
N ALA A 541 -9.89 -41.48 24.68
CA ALA A 541 -10.30 -42.19 25.90
C ALA A 541 -11.06 -41.27 26.88
N ALA A 542 -10.63 -40.00 27.02
CA ALA A 542 -11.32 -39.01 27.83
C ALA A 542 -12.71 -38.67 27.26
N ALA A 543 -12.85 -38.54 25.94
CA ALA A 543 -14.16 -38.33 25.32
C ALA A 543 -15.11 -39.50 25.57
N HIS A 544 -14.59 -40.74 25.62
CA HIS A 544 -15.37 -41.93 25.97
C HIS A 544 -15.79 -41.94 27.43
N SER A 545 -14.85 -41.69 28.37
CA SER A 545 -15.14 -41.71 29.81
C SER A 545 -16.10 -40.60 30.23
N LEU A 546 -16.06 -39.45 29.56
CA LEU A 546 -17.00 -38.34 29.78
C LEU A 546 -18.38 -38.56 29.12
N GLY A 547 -18.56 -39.63 28.35
CA GLY A 547 -19.85 -39.95 27.69
C GLY A 547 -20.18 -39.06 26.48
N ILE A 548 -19.21 -38.33 25.94
CA ILE A 548 -19.41 -37.33 24.88
C ILE A 548 -19.07 -37.83 23.47
N SER A 549 -18.70 -39.12 23.31
CA SER A 549 -18.32 -39.70 22.01
C SER A 549 -19.37 -39.52 20.90
N HIS A 550 -20.64 -39.38 21.25
CA HIS A 550 -21.74 -39.16 20.29
C HIS A 550 -21.74 -37.74 19.67
N ALA A 551 -21.01 -36.79 20.25
CA ALA A 551 -20.92 -35.40 19.83
C ALA A 551 -19.56 -35.02 19.22
N VAL A 552 -18.55 -35.90 19.31
CA VAL A 552 -17.17 -35.62 18.91
C VAL A 552 -16.74 -36.48 17.74
N CYS A 553 -16.16 -35.86 16.70
CA CYS A 553 -15.58 -36.53 15.54
C CYS A 553 -14.07 -36.23 15.47
N PHE A 554 -13.25 -37.26 15.67
CA PHE A 554 -11.79 -37.18 15.47
C PHE A 554 -11.47 -37.56 14.03
N THR A 555 -10.85 -36.66 13.26
CA THR A 555 -10.54 -36.90 11.83
C THR A 555 -9.14 -37.44 11.60
N GLY A 556 -8.26 -37.36 12.61
CA GLY A 556 -6.82 -37.49 12.41
C GLY A 556 -6.22 -36.28 11.67
N SER A 557 -4.98 -36.41 11.21
CA SER A 557 -4.28 -35.36 10.47
C SER A 557 -4.86 -35.14 9.08
N LEU A 558 -5.18 -33.89 8.76
CA LEU A 558 -5.48 -33.45 7.40
C LEU A 558 -4.34 -32.59 6.87
N LYS A 559 -4.03 -32.71 5.58
CA LYS A 559 -2.99 -31.90 4.94
C LYS A 559 -3.40 -30.42 4.98
N SER A 560 -2.48 -29.55 5.41
CA SER A 560 -2.70 -28.10 5.41
C SER A 560 -3.06 -27.61 4.00
N GLY A 561 -3.99 -26.66 3.91
CA GLY A 561 -4.49 -26.13 2.64
C GLY A 561 -5.34 -27.09 1.79
N SER A 562 -5.52 -28.35 2.21
CA SER A 562 -6.37 -29.31 1.48
C SER A 562 -7.83 -28.87 1.46
N ALA A 563 -8.54 -29.25 0.39
CA ALA A 563 -9.96 -28.95 0.25
C ALA A 563 -10.81 -29.52 1.40
N HIS A 564 -10.46 -30.71 1.90
CA HIS A 564 -11.12 -31.33 3.05
C HIS A 564 -11.04 -30.48 4.33
N LEU A 565 -9.87 -29.89 4.63
CA LEU A 565 -9.72 -29.02 5.79
C LEU A 565 -10.47 -27.69 5.59
N LYS A 566 -10.40 -27.10 4.40
CA LYS A 566 -11.15 -25.88 4.04
C LYS A 566 -12.66 -26.08 4.17
N ALA A 567 -13.18 -27.24 3.79
CA ALA A 567 -14.59 -27.60 3.96
C ALA A 567 -15.02 -27.62 5.44
N LEU A 568 -14.15 -28.08 6.35
CA LEU A 568 -14.42 -28.04 7.79
C LEU A 568 -14.49 -26.61 8.33
N PHE A 569 -13.53 -25.75 7.96
CA PHE A 569 -13.56 -24.35 8.35
C PHE A 569 -14.84 -23.66 7.86
N ARG A 570 -15.27 -23.89 6.62
CA ARG A 570 -16.53 -23.29 6.12
C ARG A 570 -17.79 -23.87 6.78
N SER A 571 -17.75 -25.13 7.19
CA SER A 571 -18.91 -25.82 7.77
C SER A 571 -19.12 -25.54 9.27
N CYS A 572 -18.10 -25.07 9.99
CA CYS A 572 -18.22 -24.78 11.41
C CYS A 572 -18.92 -23.43 11.68
N ASP A 573 -19.38 -23.26 12.90
CA ASP A 573 -19.95 -22.01 13.42
C ASP A 573 -18.90 -21.17 14.17
N ALA A 574 -17.90 -21.82 14.77
CA ALA A 574 -16.70 -21.18 15.31
C ALA A 574 -15.52 -22.14 15.37
N VAL A 575 -14.31 -21.58 15.42
CA VAL A 575 -13.06 -22.34 15.64
C VAL A 575 -12.58 -22.10 17.07
N VAL A 576 -12.23 -23.17 17.76
CA VAL A 576 -11.77 -23.12 19.16
C VAL A 576 -10.26 -23.35 19.20
N VAL A 577 -9.54 -22.40 19.81
CA VAL A 577 -8.08 -22.38 19.94
C VAL A 577 -7.73 -22.36 21.44
N PRO A 578 -7.87 -23.51 22.15
CA PRO A 578 -7.75 -23.61 23.60
C PRO A 578 -6.29 -23.70 24.09
N SER A 579 -5.33 -23.22 23.29
CA SER A 579 -3.90 -23.42 23.51
C SER A 579 -3.42 -22.87 24.86
N ARG A 580 -2.54 -23.60 25.53
CA ARG A 580 -1.81 -23.10 26.71
C ARG A 580 -0.66 -22.17 26.30
N ASN A 581 -0.13 -22.38 25.10
CA ASN A 581 0.83 -21.50 24.46
C ASN A 581 0.57 -21.53 22.95
N GLU A 582 0.16 -20.40 22.39
CA GLU A 582 -0.04 -20.22 20.95
C GLU A 582 0.88 -19.10 20.45
N PRO A 583 2.06 -19.38 19.89
CA PRO A 583 3.03 -18.33 19.57
C PRO A 583 2.46 -17.22 18.69
N PHE A 584 1.70 -17.56 17.64
CA PHE A 584 0.94 -16.60 16.84
C PHE A 584 -0.53 -17.00 16.66
N GLY A 585 -0.78 -18.26 16.25
CA GLY A 585 -2.13 -18.74 15.97
C GLY A 585 -2.57 -18.55 14.52
N ILE A 586 -1.80 -19.07 13.55
CA ILE A 586 -2.17 -19.06 12.12
C ILE A 586 -3.58 -19.64 11.90
N VAL A 587 -3.98 -20.63 12.69
CA VAL A 587 -5.33 -21.21 12.66
C VAL A 587 -6.45 -20.19 12.89
N VAL A 588 -6.17 -19.11 13.64
CA VAL A 588 -7.13 -18.00 13.82
C VAL A 588 -7.31 -17.26 12.50
N LEU A 589 -6.22 -17.00 11.77
CA LEU A 589 -6.30 -16.38 10.45
C LEU A 589 -7.00 -17.27 9.42
N GLU A 590 -6.81 -18.59 9.48
CA GLU A 590 -7.52 -19.55 8.61
C GLU A 590 -9.04 -19.56 8.90
N ALA A 591 -9.41 -19.48 10.18
CA ALA A 591 -10.80 -19.34 10.60
C ALA A 591 -11.41 -18.03 10.09
N TRP A 592 -10.72 -16.92 10.31
CA TRP A 592 -11.13 -15.59 9.88
C TRP A 592 -11.25 -15.49 8.36
N ALA A 593 -10.28 -15.99 7.61
CA ALA A 593 -10.35 -16.07 6.15
C ALA A 593 -11.58 -16.85 5.66
N SER A 594 -12.04 -17.83 6.44
CA SER A 594 -13.24 -18.63 6.17
C SER A 594 -14.54 -17.99 6.68
N GLY A 595 -14.48 -16.76 7.19
CA GLY A 595 -15.64 -16.02 7.71
C GLY A 595 -16.13 -16.54 9.05
N LYS A 596 -15.25 -17.12 9.88
CA LYS A 596 -15.62 -17.76 11.15
C LYS A 596 -15.03 -17.02 12.34
N PRO A 597 -15.84 -16.71 13.37
CA PRO A 597 -15.32 -16.20 14.63
C PRO A 597 -14.51 -17.29 15.34
N VAL A 598 -13.66 -16.85 16.28
CA VAL A 598 -12.84 -17.76 17.09
C VAL A 598 -13.16 -17.66 18.57
N VAL A 599 -12.95 -18.74 19.30
CA VAL A 599 -12.83 -18.76 20.76
C VAL A 599 -11.38 -19.14 21.06
N ALA A 600 -10.55 -18.15 21.33
CA ALA A 600 -9.11 -18.32 21.51
C ALA A 600 -8.69 -17.99 22.94
N THR A 601 -7.65 -18.65 23.44
CA THR A 601 -7.13 -18.34 24.76
C THR A 601 -6.29 -17.06 24.75
N THR A 602 -6.18 -16.41 25.92
CA THR A 602 -5.28 -15.27 26.16
C THR A 602 -3.80 -15.66 26.21
N SER A 603 -3.49 -16.95 26.15
CA SER A 603 -2.14 -17.51 26.31
C SER A 603 -1.41 -17.65 24.97
N GLY A 604 -1.23 -16.54 24.27
CA GLY A 604 -0.54 -16.52 22.99
C GLY A 604 -0.85 -15.32 22.11
N GLY A 605 -0.34 -15.35 20.87
CA GLY A 605 -0.52 -14.33 19.84
C GLY A 605 -1.96 -13.87 19.59
N PRO A 606 -3.01 -14.71 19.68
CA PRO A 606 -4.39 -14.24 19.54
C PRO A 606 -4.75 -13.09 20.50
N ARG A 607 -4.07 -12.96 21.64
CA ARG A 607 -4.22 -11.83 22.57
C ARG A 607 -3.98 -10.47 21.93
N ASP A 608 -3.07 -10.39 20.96
CA ASP A 608 -2.66 -9.13 20.35
C ASP A 608 -3.71 -8.60 19.38
N PHE A 609 -4.47 -9.50 18.75
CA PHE A 609 -5.29 -9.15 17.60
C PHE A 609 -6.74 -9.62 17.66
N VAL A 610 -7.16 -10.52 18.55
CA VAL A 610 -8.59 -10.86 18.71
C VAL A 610 -9.26 -9.83 19.63
N LYS A 611 -10.33 -9.19 19.15
CA LYS A 611 -11.18 -8.26 19.88
C LYS A 611 -12.47 -8.95 20.36
N PRO A 612 -12.67 -9.13 21.68
CA PRO A 612 -13.84 -9.80 22.23
C PRO A 612 -15.17 -9.19 21.76
N GLY A 613 -16.04 -9.99 21.17
CA GLY A 613 -17.36 -9.58 20.69
C GLY A 613 -17.37 -8.85 19.33
N GLU A 614 -16.19 -8.63 18.72
CA GLU A 614 -16.07 -8.02 17.39
C GLU A 614 -15.61 -9.00 16.32
N ASP A 615 -14.59 -9.82 16.61
CA ASP A 615 -13.99 -10.79 15.67
C ASP A 615 -13.74 -12.17 16.30
N GLY A 616 -14.09 -12.33 17.58
CA GLY A 616 -14.01 -13.58 18.35
C GLY A 616 -14.17 -13.34 19.85
N TYR A 617 -13.82 -14.33 20.67
CA TYR A 617 -13.74 -14.22 22.12
C TYR A 617 -12.37 -14.67 22.62
N LEU A 618 -11.84 -13.90 23.58
CA LEU A 618 -10.65 -14.28 24.34
C LEU A 618 -11.06 -14.89 25.69
N VAL A 619 -10.51 -16.07 26.00
CA VAL A 619 -10.84 -16.84 27.20
C VAL A 619 -9.59 -17.29 27.95
N ASN A 620 -9.73 -17.68 29.22
CA ASN A 620 -8.64 -18.33 29.93
C ASN A 620 -8.44 -19.78 29.45
N PRO A 621 -7.23 -20.35 29.56
CA PRO A 621 -6.93 -21.72 29.13
C PRO A 621 -7.45 -22.78 30.13
N ASP A 622 -8.75 -22.74 30.41
CA ASP A 622 -9.45 -23.68 31.29
C ASP A 622 -10.81 -24.09 30.69
N PRO A 623 -11.33 -25.29 31.04
CA PRO A 623 -12.54 -25.81 30.44
C PRO A 623 -13.78 -24.92 30.64
N GLY A 624 -13.89 -24.24 31.78
CA GLY A 624 -15.04 -23.39 32.10
C GLY A 624 -15.09 -22.15 31.22
N SER A 625 -13.95 -21.46 31.09
CA SER A 625 -13.84 -20.28 30.24
C SER A 625 -14.03 -20.61 28.75
N VAL A 626 -13.46 -21.72 28.27
CA VAL A 626 -13.68 -22.20 26.90
C VAL A 626 -15.15 -22.53 26.66
N SER A 627 -15.81 -23.21 27.61
CA SER A 627 -17.25 -23.49 27.53
C SER A 627 -18.07 -22.21 27.45
N TRP A 628 -17.75 -21.19 28.27
CA TRP A 628 -18.42 -19.89 28.23
C TRP A 628 -18.32 -19.23 26.84
N GLY A 629 -17.11 -19.21 26.25
CA GLY A 629 -16.91 -18.63 24.91
C GLY A 629 -17.71 -19.37 23.83
N CYS A 630 -17.72 -20.71 23.87
CA CYS A 630 -18.54 -21.51 22.96
C CYS A 630 -20.05 -21.26 23.16
N CYS A 631 -20.51 -21.11 24.41
CA CYS A 631 -21.91 -20.77 24.69
C CYS A 631 -22.27 -19.39 24.13
N LYS A 632 -21.38 -18.39 24.26
CA LYS A 632 -21.57 -17.05 23.69
C LYS A 632 -21.77 -17.07 22.17
N ILE A 633 -21.01 -17.90 21.46
CA ILE A 633 -21.20 -18.11 20.01
C ILE A 633 -22.62 -18.60 19.69
N MET A 634 -23.20 -19.46 20.54
CA MET A 634 -24.53 -20.05 20.32
C MET A 634 -25.69 -19.18 20.79
N GLU A 635 -25.44 -18.15 21.61
CA GLU A 635 -26.49 -17.24 22.10
C GLU A 635 -27.14 -16.43 20.97
N ASN A 636 -26.34 -16.01 19.98
CA ASN A 636 -26.80 -15.25 18.82
C ASN A 636 -26.00 -15.60 17.56
N PHE A 637 -26.55 -16.47 16.71
CA PHE A 637 -25.88 -16.88 15.47
C PHE A 637 -25.73 -15.77 14.44
N GLU A 638 -26.63 -14.78 14.41
CA GLU A 638 -26.50 -13.64 13.50
C GLU A 638 -25.29 -12.79 13.90
N HIS A 639 -25.14 -12.53 15.20
CA HIS A 639 -23.97 -11.84 15.72
C HIS A 639 -22.68 -12.64 15.49
N SER A 640 -22.70 -13.97 15.68
CA SER A 640 -21.55 -14.83 15.37
C SER A 640 -21.16 -14.80 13.89
N ARG A 641 -22.13 -14.79 12.97
CA ARG A 641 -21.87 -14.60 11.53
C ARG A 641 -21.28 -13.22 11.24
N TRP A 642 -21.83 -12.18 11.85
CA TRP A 642 -21.31 -10.81 11.73
C TRP A 642 -19.87 -10.71 12.23
N MET A 643 -19.54 -11.29 13.39
CA MET A 643 -18.17 -11.35 13.90
C MET A 643 -17.24 -12.06 12.92
N GLY A 644 -17.68 -13.18 12.35
CA GLY A 644 -16.93 -13.91 11.33
C GLY A 644 -16.64 -13.09 10.06
N LEU A 645 -17.61 -12.30 9.58
CA LEU A 645 -17.42 -11.41 8.43
C LEU A 645 -16.49 -10.23 8.76
N ASN A 646 -16.63 -9.64 9.95
CA ASN A 646 -15.74 -8.57 10.42
C ASN A 646 -14.29 -9.07 10.56
N ALA A 647 -14.11 -10.24 11.17
CA ALA A 647 -12.85 -10.97 11.24
C ALA A 647 -12.24 -11.23 9.86
N GLN A 648 -13.06 -11.65 8.89
CA GLN A 648 -12.61 -11.89 7.51
C GLN A 648 -12.11 -10.62 6.83
N ALA A 649 -12.84 -9.50 6.97
CA ALA A 649 -12.43 -8.20 6.44
C ALA A 649 -11.11 -7.74 7.07
N LYS A 650 -10.95 -7.94 8.38
CA LYS A 650 -9.71 -7.65 9.11
C LYS A 650 -8.54 -8.49 8.61
N ALA A 651 -8.73 -9.81 8.43
CA ALA A 651 -7.70 -10.71 7.89
C ALA A 651 -7.24 -10.26 6.49
N MET A 652 -8.15 -9.84 5.62
CA MET A 652 -7.82 -9.30 4.29
C MET A 652 -7.04 -7.99 4.34
N ARG A 653 -7.36 -7.10 5.29
CA ARG A 653 -6.79 -5.75 5.38
C ARG A 653 -5.43 -5.72 6.08
N GLU A 654 -5.28 -6.48 7.14
CA GLU A 654 -4.16 -6.35 8.09
C GLU A 654 -3.18 -7.52 8.05
N PHE A 655 -3.63 -8.70 7.60
CA PHE A 655 -2.85 -9.94 7.65
C PHE A 655 -2.57 -10.51 6.25
N SER A 656 -2.62 -9.69 5.20
CA SER A 656 -2.20 -10.13 3.86
C SER A 656 -0.67 -10.29 3.81
N TRP A 657 -0.17 -11.20 2.97
CA TRP A 657 1.27 -11.39 2.82
C TRP A 657 1.99 -10.15 2.29
N GLU A 658 1.31 -9.31 1.51
CA GLU A 658 1.84 -8.00 1.09
C GLU A 658 2.06 -7.05 2.28
N CYS A 659 1.13 -7.03 3.25
CA CYS A 659 1.31 -6.25 4.47
C CYS A 659 2.48 -6.79 5.31
N ILE A 660 2.56 -8.11 5.48
CA ILE A 660 3.64 -8.74 6.26
C ILE A 660 5.01 -8.52 5.59
N ALA A 661 5.09 -8.63 4.27
CA ALA A 661 6.30 -8.34 3.51
C ALA A 661 6.73 -6.88 3.70
N ARG A 662 5.80 -5.92 3.55
CA ARG A 662 6.07 -4.49 3.76
C ARG A 662 6.61 -4.17 5.15
N ASP A 663 6.06 -4.80 6.18
CA ASP A 663 6.50 -4.59 7.56
C ASP A 663 7.87 -5.26 7.79
N THR A 664 8.13 -6.39 7.14
CA THR A 664 9.44 -7.07 7.16
C THR A 664 10.51 -6.24 6.42
N GLU A 665 10.19 -5.63 5.28
CA GLU A 665 11.07 -4.72 4.55
C GLU A 665 11.52 -3.53 5.41
N GLN A 666 10.66 -3.01 6.29
CA GLN A 666 11.06 -1.96 7.24
C GLN A 666 12.24 -2.40 8.12
N VAL A 667 12.24 -3.67 8.54
CA VAL A 667 13.34 -4.23 9.33
C VAL A 667 14.61 -4.35 8.49
N TYR A 668 14.50 -4.79 7.24
CA TYR A 668 15.64 -4.92 6.32
C TYR A 668 16.27 -3.56 5.99
N TYR A 669 15.45 -2.59 5.59
CA TYR A 669 15.93 -1.25 5.27
C TYR A 669 16.53 -0.57 6.50
N ALA A 670 15.96 -0.79 7.68
CA ALA A 670 16.53 -0.29 8.92
C ALA A 670 17.86 -0.93 9.29
N LEU A 671 18.06 -2.21 8.97
CA LEU A 671 19.34 -2.87 9.16
C LEU A 671 20.42 -2.36 8.20
N LEU A 672 20.04 -2.13 6.95
CA LEU A 672 20.98 -1.73 5.90
C LEU A 672 21.26 -0.23 5.89
N ASN A 673 20.62 0.54 6.77
CA ASN A 673 20.56 2.00 6.70
C ASN A 673 20.12 2.46 5.30
N LEU A 674 19.27 1.68 4.63
CA LEU A 674 18.70 1.95 3.32
C LEU A 674 17.32 2.59 3.44
N HIS A 675 17.07 3.21 4.59
CA HIS A 675 15.88 4.01 4.83
C HIS A 675 15.62 4.99 3.65
N ASP A 676 16.70 5.43 2.98
CA ASP A 676 16.91 6.32 1.80
C ASP A 676 16.12 6.07 0.50
N THR A 677 14.98 5.36 0.51
CA THR A 677 14.23 5.10 -0.73
C THR A 677 12.77 5.51 -0.62
N PRO A 678 12.25 6.38 -1.52
CA PRO A 678 10.84 6.76 -1.50
C PRO A 678 9.94 5.52 -1.53
N ARG A 679 9.10 5.39 -0.51
CA ARG A 679 8.05 4.37 -0.43
C ARG A 679 6.77 4.92 -1.04
N VAL A 680 6.30 4.30 -2.10
CA VAL A 680 4.88 4.28 -2.43
C VAL A 680 4.51 2.82 -2.67
N SER A 681 3.48 2.35 -1.95
CA SER A 681 3.08 0.96 -1.88
C SER A 681 1.86 0.71 -2.74
N HIS A 682 2.01 0.23 -3.97
CA HIS A 682 0.98 -0.54 -4.69
C HIS A 682 1.67 -1.47 -5.69
N ARG A 683 1.09 -2.65 -5.97
CA ARG A 683 1.49 -3.52 -7.10
C ARG A 683 1.54 -2.77 -8.44
N ASP A 684 0.91 -1.60 -8.51
CA ASP A 684 0.77 -0.75 -9.70
C ASP A 684 1.58 0.56 -9.62
N VAL A 685 2.46 0.72 -8.60
CA VAL A 685 3.41 1.86 -8.57
C VAL A 685 4.44 1.66 -9.68
N GLY A 686 4.72 2.73 -10.42
CA GLY A 686 5.51 2.64 -11.65
C GLY A 686 4.65 2.46 -12.90
N TYR A 687 3.39 2.03 -12.76
CA TYR A 687 2.46 1.84 -13.87
C TYR A 687 1.51 3.04 -13.97
N PRO A 688 1.55 3.81 -15.08
CA PRO A 688 0.56 4.84 -15.35
C PRO A 688 -0.87 4.26 -15.40
N LEU A 689 -1.88 5.06 -15.09
CA LEU A 689 -3.29 4.63 -15.09
C LEU A 689 -3.73 4.13 -16.47
N ALA A 690 -3.17 4.70 -17.53
CA ALA A 690 -3.37 4.22 -18.89
C ALA A 690 -2.85 2.79 -19.08
N ASN A 691 -1.71 2.42 -18.49
CA ASN A 691 -1.24 1.04 -18.48
C ASN A 691 -2.24 0.15 -17.72
N CYS A 692 -2.66 0.55 -16.53
CA CYS A 692 -3.61 -0.21 -15.72
C CYS A 692 -4.94 -0.48 -16.46
N LEU A 693 -5.39 0.48 -17.27
CA LEU A 693 -6.63 0.39 -18.05
C LEU A 693 -6.50 -0.43 -19.34
N LEU A 694 -5.35 -0.37 -20.01
CA LEU A 694 -5.14 -0.95 -21.33
C LEU A 694 -4.44 -2.32 -21.28
N GLY A 695 -3.59 -2.54 -20.28
CA GLY A 695 -2.76 -3.73 -20.11
C GLY A 695 -1.94 -4.07 -21.36
N GLU A 696 -1.85 -5.36 -21.70
CA GLU A 696 -1.14 -5.86 -22.88
C GLU A 696 -1.79 -5.46 -24.22
N ARG A 697 -2.99 -4.87 -24.22
CA ARG A 697 -3.74 -4.52 -25.44
C ARG A 697 -3.28 -3.23 -26.10
N VAL A 698 -2.19 -2.67 -25.61
CA VAL A 698 -1.66 -1.41 -26.11
C VAL A 698 -1.22 -1.44 -27.57
N PHE A 699 -1.02 -2.64 -28.13
CA PHE A 699 -0.78 -2.82 -29.55
C PHE A 699 -1.99 -2.46 -30.44
N ASN A 700 -3.20 -2.30 -29.86
CA ASN A 700 -4.45 -1.94 -30.57
C ASN A 700 -4.74 -0.41 -30.52
N MET A 701 -3.68 0.40 -30.46
CA MET A 701 -3.77 1.86 -30.34
C MET A 701 -3.83 2.61 -31.68
N ALA A 702 -3.93 1.91 -32.82
CA ALA A 702 -4.14 2.59 -34.10
C ALA A 702 -5.52 3.26 -34.13
N VAL A 703 -5.65 4.41 -34.80
CA VAL A 703 -6.93 5.16 -34.90
C VAL A 703 -8.04 4.30 -35.54
N GLY A 704 -7.70 3.40 -36.45
CA GLY A 704 -8.64 2.48 -37.08
C GLY A 704 -9.07 1.28 -36.23
N ASP A 705 -8.37 0.97 -35.13
CA ASP A 705 -8.66 -0.20 -34.31
C ASP A 705 -9.94 -0.03 -33.47
N SER A 706 -10.76 -1.07 -33.43
CA SER A 706 -12.05 -1.09 -32.72
C SER A 706 -12.04 -1.95 -31.45
N ASP A 707 -10.86 -2.24 -30.87
CA ASP A 707 -10.75 -3.00 -29.62
C ASP A 707 -11.57 -2.34 -28.49
N ILE A 708 -12.55 -3.08 -28.00
CA ILE A 708 -13.53 -2.59 -27.02
C ILE A 708 -12.90 -2.26 -25.66
N LEU A 709 -11.81 -2.93 -25.26
CA LEU A 709 -11.13 -2.62 -24.00
C LEU A 709 -10.21 -1.41 -24.14
N VAL A 710 -9.59 -1.20 -25.31
CA VAL A 710 -8.90 0.08 -25.58
C VAL A 710 -9.90 1.24 -25.56
N GLN A 711 -11.05 1.08 -26.21
CA GLN A 711 -12.12 2.07 -26.18
C GLN A 711 -12.63 2.33 -24.75
N ARG A 712 -12.85 1.27 -23.96
CA ARG A 712 -13.18 1.37 -22.53
C ARG A 712 -12.12 2.18 -21.78
N GLY A 713 -10.84 1.78 -21.91
CA GLY A 713 -9.73 2.38 -21.18
C GLY A 713 -9.59 3.87 -21.46
N LEU A 714 -9.57 4.26 -22.73
CA LEU A 714 -9.46 5.68 -23.11
C LEU A 714 -10.71 6.48 -22.70
N SER A 715 -11.90 5.88 -22.77
CA SER A 715 -13.15 6.55 -22.37
C SER A 715 -13.20 6.79 -20.86
N ILE A 716 -12.79 5.81 -20.06
CA ILE A 716 -12.66 5.97 -18.60
C ILE A 716 -11.60 7.05 -18.30
N LEU A 717 -10.41 6.97 -18.90
CA LEU A 717 -9.32 7.92 -18.64
C LEU A 717 -9.73 9.38 -18.92
N LYS A 718 -10.47 9.62 -20.02
CA LYS A 718 -11.04 10.95 -20.33
C LYS A 718 -12.05 11.40 -19.28
N GLN A 719 -12.94 10.52 -18.83
CA GLN A 719 -13.91 10.82 -17.78
C GLN A 719 -13.22 11.16 -16.46
N LEU A 720 -12.23 10.38 -16.04
CA LEU A 720 -11.48 10.63 -14.80
C LEU A 720 -10.73 11.97 -14.85
N LYS A 721 -10.10 12.30 -15.98
CA LYS A 721 -9.46 13.62 -16.21
C LYS A 721 -10.47 14.76 -16.12
N LEU A 722 -11.60 14.67 -16.82
CA LEU A 722 -12.64 15.69 -16.78
C LEU A 722 -13.22 15.82 -15.36
N LEU A 723 -13.47 14.70 -14.67
CA LEU A 723 -14.01 14.70 -13.31
C LEU A 723 -13.04 15.37 -12.33
N THR A 724 -11.74 15.05 -12.38
CA THR A 724 -10.73 15.70 -11.55
C THR A 724 -10.64 17.20 -11.82
N VAL A 725 -10.62 17.62 -13.09
CA VAL A 725 -10.55 19.05 -13.47
C VAL A 725 -11.81 19.81 -13.07
N SER A 726 -12.99 19.22 -13.28
CA SER A 726 -14.28 19.90 -13.07
C SER A 726 -14.78 19.84 -11.63
N LEU A 727 -14.44 18.81 -10.85
CA LEU A 727 -14.95 18.63 -9.48
C LEU A 727 -13.84 18.74 -8.42
N GLY A 728 -12.69 18.11 -8.69
CA GLY A 728 -11.70 17.77 -7.66
C GLY A 728 -10.75 18.88 -7.21
N GLY A 729 -10.55 19.93 -8.02
CA GLY A 729 -9.56 20.98 -7.71
C GLY A 729 -9.94 22.39 -8.12
N ASP A 730 -9.10 23.33 -7.68
CA ASP A 730 -9.05 24.73 -8.12
C ASP A 730 -7.82 24.98 -9.04
N SER A 731 -7.02 23.93 -9.25
CA SER A 731 -5.95 23.83 -10.25
C SER A 731 -5.73 22.35 -10.58
N ILE A 732 -5.06 22.05 -11.70
CA ILE A 732 -4.73 20.70 -12.13
C ILE A 732 -3.22 20.49 -12.25
N LEU A 733 -2.75 19.30 -11.91
CA LEU A 733 -1.40 18.81 -12.14
C LEU A 733 -1.45 17.54 -12.97
N THR A 734 -0.56 17.45 -13.97
CA THR A 734 -0.37 16.27 -14.81
C THR A 734 1.13 15.93 -14.85
N TRP A 735 1.47 14.66 -14.62
CA TRP A 735 2.83 14.16 -14.86
C TRP A 735 3.12 14.02 -16.36
N MET A 736 4.33 14.33 -16.78
CA MET A 736 4.71 14.30 -18.19
C MET A 736 4.47 12.92 -18.82
N GLY A 737 3.80 12.88 -19.97
CA GLY A 737 3.36 11.65 -20.63
C GLY A 737 1.89 11.30 -20.37
N ASN A 738 1.35 11.66 -19.20
CA ASN A 738 -0.02 11.30 -18.83
C ASN A 738 -1.07 12.13 -19.59
N GLU A 739 -0.69 13.27 -20.17
CA GLU A 739 -1.54 14.07 -21.06
C GLU A 739 -1.97 13.32 -22.32
N PHE A 740 -1.13 12.39 -22.81
CA PHE A 740 -1.42 11.59 -24.02
C PHE A 740 -1.64 10.11 -23.71
N ALA A 741 -1.79 9.74 -22.44
CA ALA A 741 -1.97 8.35 -21.97
C ALA A 741 -0.74 7.46 -22.19
N GLN A 742 0.45 7.91 -21.75
CA GLN A 742 1.63 7.05 -21.69
C GLN A 742 1.34 5.75 -20.93
N ILE A 743 1.88 4.66 -21.48
CA ILE A 743 1.68 3.28 -21.04
C ILE A 743 2.94 2.68 -20.43
N ASP A 744 4.11 3.22 -20.72
CA ASP A 744 5.35 2.59 -20.32
C ASP A 744 5.51 2.71 -18.81
N VAL A 745 5.99 1.62 -18.19
CA VAL A 745 6.41 1.64 -16.80
C VAL A 745 7.52 2.67 -16.64
N ILE A 746 7.40 3.55 -15.64
CA ILE A 746 8.42 4.55 -15.35
C ILE A 746 9.27 4.05 -14.18
N ASP A 747 10.47 3.58 -14.50
CA ASP A 747 11.43 3.05 -13.52
C ASP A 747 12.78 3.75 -13.69
N MET A 748 13.28 4.33 -12.60
CA MET A 748 14.50 5.12 -12.63
C MET A 748 15.76 4.23 -12.66
N PRO A 749 16.86 4.65 -13.30
CA PRO A 749 18.10 3.87 -13.34
C PRO A 749 18.67 3.67 -11.93
N ARG A 750 18.87 2.41 -11.53
CA ARG A 750 19.37 2.04 -10.20
C ARG A 750 20.06 0.68 -10.25
N SER A 751 20.82 0.33 -9.21
CA SER A 751 21.51 -0.97 -9.16
C SER A 751 20.56 -2.15 -9.38
N GLY A 752 19.33 -2.04 -8.90
CA GLY A 752 18.30 -3.07 -8.98
C GLY A 752 17.72 -3.38 -10.35
N ASN A 753 17.88 -2.50 -11.33
CA ASN A 753 17.48 -2.74 -12.71
C ASN A 753 18.68 -2.68 -13.67
N GLY A 754 19.90 -2.89 -13.14
CA GLY A 754 21.12 -2.82 -13.93
C GLY A 754 21.45 -1.42 -14.47
N PHE A 755 20.90 -0.37 -13.84
CA PHE A 755 20.94 1.01 -14.33
C PHE A 755 20.30 1.18 -15.71
N ASN A 756 19.24 0.41 -15.99
CA ASN A 756 18.45 0.55 -17.21
C ASN A 756 17.75 1.92 -17.22
N ASP A 757 17.94 2.67 -18.30
CA ASP A 757 17.36 3.99 -18.54
C ASP A 757 16.27 4.01 -19.62
N GLU A 758 15.98 2.86 -20.25
CA GLU A 758 14.93 2.75 -21.26
C GLU A 758 13.54 3.02 -20.71
N CYS A 759 13.32 2.70 -19.43
CA CYS A 759 12.06 2.91 -18.70
C CYS A 759 11.99 4.28 -18.03
N SER A 760 13.06 5.09 -18.05
CA SER A 760 13.07 6.44 -17.46
C SER A 760 12.81 7.56 -18.47
N ARG A 761 12.18 7.24 -19.62
CA ARG A 761 11.91 8.21 -20.70
C ARG A 761 10.42 8.30 -21.04
N THR A 762 10.00 9.49 -21.45
CA THR A 762 8.69 9.73 -22.06
C THR A 762 8.79 9.63 -23.57
N LYS A 763 7.99 8.76 -24.18
CA LYS A 763 7.96 8.49 -25.64
C LYS A 763 7.00 9.43 -26.36
N TYR A 764 7.38 10.71 -26.44
CA TYR A 764 6.56 11.74 -27.10
C TYR A 764 6.26 11.45 -28.57
N GLU A 765 7.09 10.64 -29.24
CA GLU A 765 6.86 10.17 -30.62
C GLU A 765 5.53 9.43 -30.78
N LEU A 766 4.97 8.86 -29.71
CA LEU A 766 3.65 8.21 -29.73
C LEU A 766 2.52 9.25 -29.91
N ALA A 767 2.62 10.39 -29.24
CA ALA A 767 1.65 11.48 -29.34
C ALA A 767 1.76 12.23 -30.67
N ASP A 768 2.97 12.32 -31.24
CA ASP A 768 3.20 13.00 -32.51
C ASP A 768 2.70 12.19 -33.72
N ASN A 769 2.48 10.89 -33.56
CA ASN A 769 1.96 10.03 -34.60
C ASN A 769 0.42 10.14 -34.72
N ALA A 770 -0.04 10.79 -35.78
CA ALA A 770 -1.47 11.00 -36.06
C ALA A 770 -2.27 9.71 -36.33
N ASP A 771 -1.58 8.61 -36.66
CA ASP A 771 -2.20 7.29 -36.89
C ASP A 771 -2.46 6.53 -35.58
N LEU A 772 -1.97 7.04 -34.44
CA LEU A 772 -2.18 6.47 -33.11
C LEU A 772 -3.15 7.30 -32.28
N LYS A 773 -3.91 6.60 -31.41
CA LYS A 773 -4.90 7.19 -30.49
C LYS A 773 -4.27 8.10 -29.42
N PHE A 774 -2.97 8.01 -29.15
CA PHE A 774 -2.26 8.92 -28.23
C PHE A 774 -2.39 10.39 -28.67
N SER A 775 -2.30 10.67 -29.97
CA SER A 775 -2.52 12.02 -30.53
C SER A 775 -3.93 12.56 -30.23
N ARG A 776 -4.93 11.69 -30.14
CA ARG A 776 -6.33 12.03 -29.80
C ARG A 776 -6.49 12.33 -28.32
N MET A 777 -5.74 11.63 -27.46
CA MET A 777 -5.68 11.93 -26.04
C MET A 777 -4.98 13.27 -25.77
N GLU A 778 -3.87 13.56 -26.45
CA GLU A 778 -3.20 14.87 -26.37
C GLU A 778 -4.14 16.00 -26.81
N ALA A 779 -4.89 15.79 -27.91
CA ALA A 779 -5.89 16.74 -28.39
C ALA A 779 -7.03 16.96 -27.38
N PHE A 780 -7.47 15.90 -26.69
CA PHE A 780 -8.46 15.99 -25.61
C PHE A 780 -7.93 16.81 -24.44
N GLU A 781 -6.72 16.51 -23.93
CA GLU A 781 -6.12 17.27 -22.83
C GLU A 781 -6.00 18.76 -23.16
N ALA A 782 -5.48 19.07 -24.36
CA ALA A 782 -5.32 20.45 -24.81
C ALA A 782 -6.65 21.20 -24.89
N HIS A 783 -7.72 20.51 -25.29
CA HIS A 783 -9.06 21.10 -25.37
C HIS A 783 -9.70 21.24 -23.98
N LEU A 784 -9.51 20.25 -23.10
CA LEU A 784 -9.95 20.28 -21.71
C LEU A 784 -9.35 21.48 -20.96
N ASN A 785 -8.04 21.70 -21.06
CA ASN A 785 -7.35 22.80 -20.41
C ASN A 785 -7.82 24.16 -20.94
N ARG A 786 -7.99 24.29 -22.26
CA ARG A 786 -8.53 25.52 -22.88
C ARG A 786 -9.94 25.83 -22.39
N LEU A 787 -10.85 24.86 -22.41
CA LEU A 787 -12.21 25.05 -21.93
C LEU A 787 -12.26 25.39 -20.44
N ALA A 788 -11.47 24.72 -19.60
CA ALA A 788 -11.41 25.01 -18.18
C ALA A 788 -10.97 26.45 -17.90
N ALA A 789 -10.03 26.97 -18.70
CA ALA A 789 -9.59 28.36 -18.64
C ALA A 789 -10.64 29.34 -19.19
N GLU A 790 -11.18 29.11 -20.39
CA GLU A 790 -12.17 30.00 -21.03
C GLU A 790 -13.45 30.13 -20.20
N LEU A 791 -13.93 29.01 -19.66
CA LEU A 791 -15.16 28.94 -18.85
C LEU A 791 -14.91 29.13 -17.35
N GLN A 792 -13.67 29.43 -16.96
CA GLN A 792 -13.27 29.78 -15.59
C GLN A 792 -13.76 28.76 -14.53
N TRP A 793 -13.66 27.46 -14.81
CA TRP A 793 -14.19 26.42 -13.91
C TRP A 793 -13.60 26.49 -12.50
N PHE A 794 -12.33 26.87 -12.40
CA PHE A 794 -11.62 27.01 -11.13
C PHE A 794 -12.06 28.22 -10.30
N ALA A 795 -12.73 29.22 -10.89
CA ALA A 795 -13.19 30.40 -10.18
C ALA A 795 -14.42 30.12 -9.27
N SER A 796 -15.17 29.05 -9.55
CA SER A 796 -16.32 28.66 -8.72
C SER A 796 -15.91 27.70 -7.60
N PRO A 797 -15.99 28.12 -6.31
CA PRO A 797 -15.65 27.26 -5.18
C PRO A 797 -16.73 26.21 -4.89
N ARG A 798 -17.95 26.40 -5.41
CA ARG A 798 -19.09 25.52 -5.15
C ARG A 798 -19.50 24.74 -6.39
N HIS A 799 -20.03 23.55 -6.14
CA HIS A 799 -20.75 22.75 -7.11
C HIS A 799 -22.12 22.35 -6.51
N GLU A 800 -23.08 22.06 -7.37
CA GLU A 800 -24.39 21.53 -6.98
C GLU A 800 -24.62 20.21 -7.71
N VAL A 801 -24.93 19.14 -6.97
CA VAL A 801 -25.25 17.84 -7.56
C VAL A 801 -26.66 17.89 -8.12
N LEU A 802 -26.80 17.69 -9.43
CA LEU A 802 -28.06 17.75 -10.17
C LEU A 802 -28.67 16.36 -10.40
N ALA A 803 -27.82 15.34 -10.54
CA ALA A 803 -28.22 13.94 -10.61
C ALA A 803 -27.13 13.03 -10.04
N LYS A 804 -27.56 12.01 -9.29
CA LYS A 804 -26.72 10.90 -8.82
C LYS A 804 -27.58 9.64 -8.88
N ASN A 805 -27.35 8.77 -9.86
CA ASN A 805 -28.10 7.54 -10.04
C ASN A 805 -27.16 6.34 -10.03
N GLU A 806 -27.34 5.45 -9.05
CA GLU A 806 -26.53 4.25 -8.86
C GLU A 806 -26.86 3.12 -9.83
N GLU A 807 -28.10 3.05 -10.33
CA GLU A 807 -28.54 2.03 -11.29
C GLU A 807 -28.11 2.43 -12.71
N ASP A 808 -28.41 3.67 -13.11
CA ASP A 808 -28.03 4.19 -14.42
C ASP A 808 -26.52 4.51 -14.50
N LYS A 809 -25.82 4.55 -13.37
CA LYS A 809 -24.41 4.99 -13.25
C LYS A 809 -24.19 6.39 -13.82
N VAL A 810 -25.09 7.31 -13.51
CA VAL A 810 -25.06 8.69 -13.99
C VAL A 810 -24.76 9.66 -12.86
N ILE A 811 -23.78 10.54 -13.09
CA ILE A 811 -23.47 11.70 -12.26
C ILE A 811 -23.69 12.95 -13.09
N ALA A 812 -24.41 13.93 -12.56
CA ALA A 812 -24.46 15.27 -13.12
C ALA A 812 -24.36 16.33 -12.03
N PHE A 813 -23.60 17.39 -12.27
CA PHE A 813 -23.46 18.51 -11.36
C PHE A 813 -23.26 19.82 -12.11
N SER A 814 -23.60 20.95 -11.50
CA SER A 814 -23.20 22.27 -11.98
C SER A 814 -21.96 22.77 -11.24
N ARG A 815 -21.11 23.52 -11.93
CA ARG A 815 -20.02 24.31 -11.34
C ARG A 815 -19.84 25.58 -12.16
N GLY A 816 -19.96 26.73 -11.52
CA GLY A 816 -20.12 28.00 -12.23
C GLY A 816 -21.39 27.96 -13.09
N SER A 817 -21.32 28.49 -14.30
CA SER A 817 -22.44 28.44 -15.25
C SER A 817 -22.53 27.13 -16.05
N CYS A 818 -21.61 26.18 -15.81
CA CYS A 818 -21.52 24.95 -16.59
C CYS A 818 -22.22 23.79 -15.91
N ILE A 819 -22.78 22.88 -16.72
CA ILE A 819 -23.33 21.60 -16.29
C ILE A 819 -22.44 20.49 -16.84
N PHE A 820 -22.05 19.58 -15.97
CA PHE A 820 -21.24 18.40 -16.29
C PHE A 820 -22.11 17.16 -16.12
N ALA A 821 -22.07 16.26 -17.08
CA ALA A 821 -22.82 15.01 -17.05
C ALA A 821 -21.92 13.84 -17.44
N PHE A 822 -21.92 12.78 -16.64
CA PHE A 822 -21.09 11.59 -16.80
C PHE A 822 -22.00 10.36 -16.82
N ASN A 823 -21.78 9.48 -17.79
CA ASN A 823 -22.39 8.16 -17.84
C ASN A 823 -21.30 7.11 -17.67
N PHE A 824 -21.15 6.59 -16.45
CA PHE A 824 -20.20 5.53 -16.12
C PHE A 824 -20.72 4.13 -16.47
N HIS A 825 -21.95 3.99 -16.96
CA HIS A 825 -22.51 2.68 -17.26
C HIS A 825 -21.65 1.97 -18.32
N PRO A 826 -21.31 0.69 -18.14
CA PRO A 826 -20.41 -0.04 -19.04
C PRO A 826 -20.95 -0.33 -20.45
N SER A 827 -22.25 -0.10 -20.68
CA SER A 827 -22.95 -0.53 -21.90
C SER A 827 -24.18 0.32 -22.24
N ASN A 828 -24.95 0.75 -21.23
CA ASN A 828 -26.20 1.47 -21.48
C ASN A 828 -25.93 2.92 -21.90
N GLU A 829 -26.50 3.28 -23.04
CA GLU A 829 -26.63 4.65 -23.49
C GLU A 829 -27.90 5.26 -22.88
N MET A 830 -27.78 6.48 -22.36
CA MET A 830 -28.91 7.20 -21.80
C MET A 830 -29.59 8.02 -22.89
N VAL A 831 -30.88 7.77 -23.11
CA VAL A 831 -31.71 8.45 -24.12
C VAL A 831 -32.76 9.29 -23.41
N ASP A 832 -32.92 10.55 -23.85
CA ASP A 832 -33.83 11.52 -23.22
C ASP A 832 -33.65 11.68 -21.70
N TYR A 833 -32.42 11.52 -21.22
CA TYR A 833 -32.09 11.62 -19.80
C TYR A 833 -32.30 13.05 -19.31
N LYS A 834 -33.02 13.20 -18.19
CA LYS A 834 -33.46 14.50 -17.68
C LYS A 834 -32.53 14.98 -16.56
N ILE A 835 -31.81 16.05 -16.82
CA ILE A 835 -30.96 16.73 -15.84
C ILE A 835 -31.65 18.04 -15.44
N PRO A 836 -31.90 18.30 -14.14
CA PRO A 836 -32.39 19.59 -13.68
C PRO A 836 -31.45 20.72 -14.09
N VAL A 837 -31.99 21.84 -14.57
CA VAL A 837 -31.20 23.04 -14.91
C VAL A 837 -31.35 24.06 -13.78
N PRO A 838 -30.24 24.47 -13.13
CA PRO A 838 -30.26 25.56 -12.15
C PRO A 838 -30.84 26.85 -12.72
N SER A 839 -31.55 27.63 -11.90
CA SER A 839 -32.27 28.83 -12.35
C SER A 839 -31.37 29.91 -12.96
N ASP A 840 -30.09 29.91 -12.62
CA ASP A 840 -29.02 30.80 -13.10
C ASP A 840 -28.39 30.35 -14.43
N ALA A 841 -28.68 29.13 -14.92
CA ALA A 841 -28.23 28.60 -16.20
C ALA A 841 -29.30 28.63 -17.32
N ALA A 842 -30.45 29.27 -17.06
CA ALA A 842 -31.73 28.95 -17.70
C ALA A 842 -32.03 29.56 -19.09
N SER A 843 -31.14 30.33 -19.72
CA SER A 843 -31.50 31.10 -20.93
C SER A 843 -31.25 30.37 -22.26
N SER A 844 -30.18 29.57 -22.39
CA SER A 844 -29.92 28.65 -23.51
C SER A 844 -28.59 27.92 -23.29
N LEU A 845 -28.54 26.58 -23.45
CA LEU A 845 -27.32 25.78 -23.25
C LEU A 845 -26.84 25.16 -24.56
N ARG A 846 -25.51 25.04 -24.72
CA ARG A 846 -24.86 24.29 -25.81
C ARG A 846 -23.86 23.28 -25.25
N CYS A 847 -23.71 22.14 -25.92
CA CYS A 847 -22.65 21.18 -25.61
C CYS A 847 -21.31 21.74 -26.08
N VAL A 848 -20.39 22.00 -25.15
CA VAL A 848 -19.05 22.54 -25.42
C VAL A 848 -17.97 21.46 -25.41
N LEU A 849 -18.22 20.34 -24.72
CA LEU A 849 -17.35 19.16 -24.74
C LEU A 849 -18.18 17.89 -24.78
N ASP A 850 -17.80 16.98 -25.66
CA ASP A 850 -18.35 15.61 -25.73
C ASP A 850 -17.16 14.64 -25.86
N THR A 851 -16.89 13.87 -24.80
CA THR A 851 -15.73 12.95 -24.78
C THR A 851 -15.89 11.77 -25.73
N SER A 852 -17.09 11.52 -26.27
CA SER A 852 -17.38 10.42 -27.19
C SER A 852 -16.99 10.74 -28.64
N LEU A 853 -16.60 11.98 -28.95
CA LEU A 853 -16.24 12.39 -30.31
C LEU A 853 -14.97 11.69 -30.83
N GLN A 854 -14.97 11.35 -32.12
CA GLN A 854 -13.81 10.77 -32.82
C GLN A 854 -12.55 11.65 -32.77
N THR A 855 -12.71 12.97 -32.73
CA THR A 855 -11.59 13.92 -32.53
C THR A 855 -10.79 13.63 -31.25
N PHE A 856 -11.47 13.08 -30.23
CA PHE A 856 -10.89 12.69 -28.94
C PHE A 856 -10.78 11.15 -28.79
N GLY A 857 -10.82 10.40 -29.90
CA GLY A 857 -10.68 8.94 -29.91
C GLY A 857 -11.91 8.19 -29.40
N GLY A 858 -13.10 8.81 -29.36
CA GLY A 858 -14.37 8.12 -29.13
C GLY A 858 -15.04 7.62 -30.41
N CYS A 859 -16.25 7.07 -30.31
CA CYS A 859 -16.96 6.44 -31.42
C CYS A 859 -17.93 7.37 -32.16
N SER A 860 -18.31 8.50 -31.58
CA SER A 860 -19.34 9.39 -32.10
C SER A 860 -18.80 10.33 -33.19
N ALA A 861 -19.49 10.37 -34.33
CA ALA A 861 -19.15 11.27 -35.43
C ALA A 861 -19.64 12.72 -35.20
N LYS A 862 -20.65 12.90 -34.34
CA LYS A 862 -21.25 14.20 -34.01
C LYS A 862 -21.53 14.27 -32.52
N ALA A 863 -21.58 15.49 -32.00
CA ALA A 863 -21.89 15.73 -30.59
C ALA A 863 -23.32 15.26 -30.25
N ALA A 864 -23.51 14.89 -28.99
CA ALA A 864 -24.81 14.51 -28.44
C ALA A 864 -25.93 15.52 -28.76
N PHE A 865 -27.13 14.99 -29.04
CA PHE A 865 -28.33 15.78 -29.25
C PHE A 865 -28.84 16.38 -27.93
N LEU A 866 -29.31 17.63 -27.99
CA LEU A 866 -29.72 18.42 -26.85
C LEU A 866 -31.08 19.08 -27.10
N GLU A 867 -32.04 18.83 -26.21
CA GLU A 867 -33.28 19.61 -26.08
C GLU A 867 -33.28 20.28 -24.71
N ALA A 868 -32.92 21.56 -24.66
CA ALA A 868 -32.94 22.35 -23.43
C ALA A 868 -34.28 23.06 -23.23
N SER A 869 -34.83 22.93 -22.02
CA SER A 869 -35.93 23.76 -21.54
C SER A 869 -35.45 24.57 -20.31
N PRO A 870 -36.16 25.64 -19.89
CA PRO A 870 -35.72 26.49 -18.76
C PRO A 870 -35.57 25.78 -17.41
N LYS A 871 -36.01 24.52 -17.27
CA LYS A 871 -35.98 23.77 -16.01
C LYS A 871 -35.29 22.41 -16.12
N VAL A 872 -35.24 21.84 -17.32
CA VAL A 872 -34.74 20.48 -17.55
C VAL A 872 -33.99 20.46 -18.86
N LEU A 873 -32.82 19.85 -18.81
CA LEU A 873 -31.99 19.50 -19.94
C LEU A 873 -32.27 18.03 -20.29
N LYS A 874 -32.80 17.77 -21.48
CA LYS A 874 -32.89 16.41 -22.03
C LYS A 874 -31.70 16.15 -22.92
N VAL A 875 -30.95 15.11 -22.59
CA VAL A 875 -29.69 14.78 -23.27
C VAL A 875 -29.61 13.30 -23.59
N LYS A 876 -28.91 13.03 -24.69
CA LYS A 876 -28.42 11.71 -25.03
C LYS A 876 -26.98 11.56 -24.54
N ILE A 877 -26.71 10.64 -23.62
CA ILE A 877 -25.37 10.42 -23.06
C ILE A 877 -24.88 9.01 -23.41
N PRO A 878 -23.92 8.85 -24.34
CA PRO A 878 -23.35 7.54 -24.66
C PRO A 878 -22.77 6.84 -23.43
N SER A 879 -22.72 5.51 -23.46
CA SER A 879 -22.02 4.73 -22.43
C SER A 879 -20.55 5.15 -22.33
N ARG A 880 -20.05 5.28 -21.10
CA ARG A 880 -18.68 5.72 -20.78
C ARG A 880 -18.31 7.08 -21.41
N ALA A 881 -19.27 7.99 -21.51
CA ALA A 881 -19.05 9.33 -22.02
C ALA A 881 -19.37 10.40 -20.98
N ALA A 882 -18.72 11.54 -21.13
CA ALA A 882 -19.03 12.74 -20.37
C ALA A 882 -19.24 13.92 -21.32
N LEU A 883 -20.18 14.79 -20.91
CA LEU A 883 -20.62 15.96 -21.65
C LEU A 883 -20.50 17.19 -20.75
N VAL A 884 -20.12 18.31 -21.35
CA VAL A 884 -20.13 19.62 -20.68
C VAL A 884 -21.03 20.57 -21.46
N PHE A 885 -21.92 21.22 -20.74
CA PHE A 885 -22.83 22.22 -21.27
C PHE A 885 -22.53 23.58 -20.65
N ALA A 886 -22.51 24.60 -21.49
CA ALA A 886 -22.32 25.99 -21.08
C ALA A 886 -23.42 26.87 -21.71
N PRO A 887 -23.67 28.07 -21.17
CA PRO A 887 -24.59 29.02 -21.77
C PRO A 887 -24.19 29.37 -23.21
N ALA A 888 -25.17 29.50 -24.10
CA ALA A 888 -24.92 29.72 -25.53
C ALA A 888 -24.39 31.13 -25.85
N ASP A 889 -24.56 32.07 -24.93
CA ASP A 889 -24.11 33.47 -24.98
C ASP A 889 -22.68 33.68 -24.46
N LEU A 890 -22.07 32.67 -23.83
CA LEU A 890 -20.64 32.66 -23.51
C LEU A 890 -19.84 32.42 -24.81
N HIS A 891 -19.25 33.52 -25.31
CA HIS A 891 -18.45 33.63 -26.53
C HIS A 891 -17.12 32.89 -26.46
#